data_AF-A0A3Q7TUI5-F1
#
_entry.id   AF-A0A3Q7TUI5-F1
#
_cell.length_a   1.000
_cell.length_b   1.000
_cell.length_c   1.000
_cell.angle_alpha   90.00
_cell.angle_beta   90.00
_cell.angle_gamma   90.00
#
_symmetry.space_group_name_H-M   'P 1'
#
loop_
_entity.id
_entity.type
_entity.pdbx_description
1 polymer ?
#
loop_
_entity_poly.entity_id
_entity_poly.type
_entity_poly.pdbx_seq_one_letter_code
_entity_poly.pdbx_strand_id
1 'polypeptide(L)'
;MRISLRGLHSILKKLKTVFAFLCCANTQVAAICLKLLLFFASSLPYCLLSTTEMLRKYFLRSLLILDDIWDSWILKAFDNQCQILLTTRDKSVTDSVMGPKYIVAVESDLGKEKGLEILSLFVNMKKADLPEQAHSIIKECKGSPLVVSLIGALLRDFPNRWDYYLRQLQNKQFKRIRKSSFYDYEALDEAMSISVEMLREDIKDYYTDLSILQKDVKVPTKVLCILWDMETEEVEDILQEFVNKSLLFCDRNGKSFRYYLHDLQVDFLIEKNRNQLQDLHKKIVTQFQKHYQPHTLSPDQEDCMYWYNFLAYHMASASMHKELCALMFSLDWIKAKTELVGPAHLIHEFVEYRHILDEKDCAVCENFQEFLSLNGHLLGRQPFPNIVQLGLCEPETSEVYQQAKLQAKQEVDHGMLYLEWINKKNIKNLSRLVVRPHTDAVYHACFSEDGQRIASCGVDKTLQVFKAETGEKLLEIKAHEDEVLCCAFSTDDRFIATCSVDKKVKIWNSMTGGLVHVYDEHSEQVNCCHFTNNSHYLLLATASSDCFLKLWDLNQKECRNTMFGHTNSVNHCRFSPDDKLLASCSADGTLKLWDVKSANERKSINVKQFFLNSEEPQEDMEVIVKCCSWSADGTRIMVAAKNKIFLFDIHTGGLLAEIHTGHHSTIQYCDFSPQNHLAVVALSQCCVELWNMDSCLKVADCRGHLSWVHCVMFSPDGSSFLTSSDDQTIRLWETKKVCKNSAIVLKQEIDVVFQENEVMVLAVDNIKRLQLINGKTGQIDYLIEAQVSCCCLSPHLQYIAFGGEDGAVEILELLNNRIFQSRIGHKKTVRHIQFTDDGKTLISSSDDSSIQVWNWQSEEYVFLQAHQETVKDFKLLKNSKLLSWSFDGTVKIWSIITGRIEKDFVCHQDTVLSCDISPDATKFSSTSADKTAKIWSFELLSPLHELRGHKGCVRCSVFSVDSTLLATGDDNGEIRIWNVSNGELLHLCAPILVEEGAATHGGWVTDLCFSPDSKMLVSAGGYLKWWNVVTGESSQTFYTNGTCLKKIHVSSDFKTYVTVDNLGILYILQMLE
;
A
#
# COMPACT_ATOMS: atom_id res chain seq x y z
N MET A 1 56.29 -43.02 16.92
CA MET A 1 55.41 -43.91 17.71
C MET A 1 53.96 -43.54 17.45
N ARG A 2 53.11 -44.55 17.26
CA ARG A 2 51.70 -44.50 16.87
C ARG A 2 50.80 -43.76 17.88
N ILE A 3 49.89 -42.91 17.40
CA ILE A 3 48.60 -42.60 18.03
C ILE A 3 47.57 -42.53 16.88
N SER A 4 46.97 -43.67 16.50
CA SER A 4 45.63 -44.16 16.91
C SER A 4 44.46 -43.57 16.10
N LEU A 5 44.06 -44.33 15.07
CA LEU A 5 42.93 -44.15 14.14
C LEU A 5 41.52 -44.30 14.76
N ARG A 6 41.37 -44.25 16.09
CA ARG A 6 40.05 -44.45 16.74
C ARG A 6 39.25 -43.16 17.02
N GLY A 7 39.83 -41.97 16.81
CA GLY A 7 39.15 -40.68 17.03
C GLY A 7 38.26 -40.21 15.87
N LEU A 8 38.55 -40.58 14.62
CA LEU A 8 37.81 -40.09 13.46
C LEU A 8 36.41 -40.72 13.29
N HIS A 9 36.18 -41.91 13.83
CA HIS A 9 34.91 -42.62 13.64
C HIS A 9 33.77 -42.11 14.54
N SER A 10 34.11 -41.41 15.65
CA SER A 10 33.12 -40.75 16.52
C SER A 10 32.63 -39.41 15.94
N ILE A 11 33.52 -38.68 15.24
CA ILE A 11 33.20 -37.39 14.60
C ILE A 11 32.33 -37.60 13.35
N LEU A 12 32.58 -38.66 12.57
CA LEU A 12 31.76 -39.01 11.40
C LEU A 12 30.35 -39.50 11.73
N LYS A 13 30.11 -40.07 12.93
CA LYS A 13 28.74 -40.41 13.38
C LYS A 13 27.94 -39.21 13.87
N LYS A 14 28.59 -38.18 14.44
CA LYS A 14 27.92 -36.91 14.80
C LYS A 14 27.67 -36.01 13.57
N LEU A 15 28.50 -36.09 12.53
CA LEU A 15 28.26 -35.38 11.27
C LEU A 15 27.10 -35.96 10.44
N LYS A 16 26.82 -37.27 10.54
CA LYS A 16 25.65 -37.88 9.88
C LYS A 16 24.30 -37.48 10.50
N THR A 17 24.26 -37.08 11.76
CA THR A 17 23.02 -36.60 12.41
C THR A 17 22.77 -35.11 12.16
N VAL A 18 23.82 -34.31 11.92
CA VAL A 18 23.69 -32.90 11.54
C VAL A 18 23.34 -32.74 10.05
N PHE A 19 23.84 -33.62 9.17
CA PHE A 19 23.47 -33.60 7.75
C PHE A 19 22.02 -34.06 7.47
N ALA A 20 21.42 -34.86 8.36
CA ALA A 20 20.01 -35.23 8.23
C ALA A 20 19.06 -34.08 8.64
N PHE A 21 19.52 -33.12 9.45
CA PHE A 21 18.72 -31.94 9.82
C PHE A 21 18.82 -30.79 8.81
N LEU A 22 19.91 -30.71 8.04
CA LEU A 22 20.06 -29.68 6.98
C LEU A 22 19.29 -29.99 5.69
N CYS A 23 18.98 -31.25 5.38
CA CYS A 23 18.19 -31.57 4.18
C CYS A 23 16.70 -31.24 4.28
N CYS A 24 16.15 -31.00 5.48
CA CYS A 24 14.77 -30.52 5.65
C CYS A 24 14.67 -28.99 5.81
N ALA A 25 15.79 -28.27 5.96
CA ALA A 25 15.79 -26.81 6.23
C ALA A 25 15.92 -25.94 4.96
N ASN A 26 16.23 -26.54 3.79
CA ASN A 26 16.43 -25.78 2.55
C ASN A 26 15.14 -25.22 1.93
N THR A 27 13.96 -25.70 2.31
CA THR A 27 12.69 -25.10 1.91
C THR A 27 12.41 -23.81 2.67
N GLN A 28 12.81 -23.71 3.94
CA GLN A 28 12.68 -22.47 4.73
C GLN A 28 13.67 -21.40 4.29
N VAL A 29 14.93 -21.74 4.01
CA VAL A 29 15.93 -20.74 3.57
C VAL A 29 15.64 -20.23 2.15
N ALA A 30 15.19 -21.10 1.25
CA ALA A 30 14.74 -20.68 -0.07
C ALA A 30 13.44 -19.86 0.02
N ALA A 31 12.48 -20.22 0.87
CA ALA A 31 11.27 -19.43 1.10
C ALA A 31 11.54 -18.08 1.78
N ILE A 32 12.58 -17.98 2.61
CA ILE A 32 13.02 -16.70 3.23
C ILE A 32 13.73 -15.83 2.19
N CYS A 33 14.60 -16.40 1.34
CA CYS A 33 15.18 -15.66 0.21
C CYS A 33 14.14 -15.27 -0.86
N LEU A 34 13.10 -16.09 -1.06
CA LEU A 34 11.96 -15.78 -1.94
C LEU A 34 11.09 -14.68 -1.30
N LYS A 35 10.81 -14.75 0.01
CA LYS A 35 10.15 -13.66 0.76
C LYS A 35 10.97 -12.37 0.70
N LEU A 36 12.31 -12.44 0.68
CA LEU A 36 13.21 -11.29 0.50
C LEU A 36 13.15 -10.71 -0.92
N LEU A 37 13.23 -11.52 -1.98
CA LEU A 37 13.13 -11.06 -3.38
C LEU A 37 11.73 -10.53 -3.74
N LEU A 38 10.68 -11.10 -3.14
CA LEU A 38 9.30 -10.62 -3.26
C LEU A 38 9.05 -9.32 -2.48
N PHE A 39 9.79 -9.09 -1.39
CA PHE A 39 9.72 -7.86 -0.59
C PHE A 39 10.29 -6.63 -1.30
N PHE A 40 11.32 -6.80 -2.14
CA PHE A 40 11.93 -5.71 -2.91
C PHE A 40 10.99 -5.07 -3.93
N ALA A 41 9.87 -5.72 -4.28
CA ALA A 41 8.87 -5.16 -5.17
C ALA A 41 7.74 -4.42 -4.41
N SER A 42 7.55 -4.62 -3.10
CA SER A 42 6.40 -4.08 -2.36
C SER A 42 6.78 -2.87 -1.49
N SER A 43 6.25 -1.70 -1.86
CA SER A 43 6.37 -0.40 -1.18
C SER A 43 5.57 -0.30 0.12
N LEU A 44 5.92 -1.09 1.15
CA LEU A 44 5.32 -0.99 2.49
C LEU A 44 6.40 -0.79 3.57
N PRO A 45 6.55 0.43 4.14
CA PRO A 45 7.60 0.74 5.13
C PRO A 45 7.42 0.07 6.50
N TYR A 46 6.25 -0.54 6.79
CA TYR A 46 5.96 -1.11 8.11
C TYR A 46 6.63 -2.47 8.42
N CYS A 47 7.19 -3.17 7.43
CA CYS A 47 7.83 -4.49 7.64
C CYS A 47 9.37 -4.51 7.52
N LEU A 48 10.01 -3.37 7.21
CA LEU A 48 11.46 -3.27 7.18
C LEU A 48 12.07 -3.58 8.56
N LEU A 49 11.44 -3.16 9.66
CA LEU A 49 11.96 -3.38 11.01
C LEU A 49 11.96 -4.86 11.46
N SER A 50 10.94 -5.66 11.10
CA SER A 50 10.85 -7.06 11.56
C SER A 50 11.76 -8.01 10.77
N THR A 51 11.93 -7.76 9.48
CA THR A 51 12.81 -8.54 8.59
C THR A 51 14.28 -8.19 8.79
N THR A 52 14.61 -6.92 9.04
CA THR A 52 15.97 -6.49 9.42
C THR A 52 16.36 -7.02 10.80
N GLU A 53 15.42 -7.12 11.74
CA GLU A 53 15.65 -7.83 13.00
C GLU A 53 15.87 -9.34 12.79
N MET A 54 15.12 -9.99 11.89
CA MET A 54 15.37 -11.40 11.53
C MET A 54 16.73 -11.61 10.86
N LEU A 55 17.10 -10.74 9.90
CA LEU A 55 18.42 -10.79 9.26
C LEU A 55 19.53 -10.61 10.30
N ARG A 56 19.39 -9.63 11.21
CA ARG A 56 20.30 -9.43 12.35
C ARG A 56 20.40 -10.65 13.25
N LYS A 57 19.29 -11.36 13.52
CA LYS A 57 19.28 -12.51 14.44
C LYS A 57 19.92 -13.76 13.85
N TYR A 58 19.76 -14.01 12.55
CA TYR A 58 20.22 -15.24 11.90
C TYR A 58 21.59 -15.11 11.19
N PHE A 59 21.99 -13.92 10.74
CA PHE A 59 23.12 -13.72 9.82
C PHE A 59 24.31 -12.95 10.42
N LEU A 60 24.49 -12.98 11.75
CA LEU A 60 25.57 -12.29 12.49
C LEU A 60 27.02 -12.59 11.99
N ARG A 61 27.26 -13.58 11.12
CA ARG A 61 28.58 -13.95 10.58
C ARG A 61 28.57 -14.40 9.11
N SER A 62 27.56 -14.07 8.31
CA SER A 62 27.56 -14.39 6.88
C SER A 62 28.06 -13.22 6.04
N LEU A 63 28.84 -13.53 5.01
CA LEU A 63 29.21 -12.57 3.96
C LEU A 63 28.12 -12.56 2.88
N LEU A 64 27.52 -11.41 2.64
CA LEU A 64 26.64 -11.20 1.50
C LEU A 64 27.47 -10.78 0.30
N ILE A 65 27.36 -11.51 -0.81
CA ILE A 65 28.04 -11.16 -2.06
C ILE A 65 27.00 -10.54 -3.00
N LEU A 66 27.22 -9.29 -3.40
CA LEU A 66 26.41 -8.58 -4.37
C LEU A 66 27.22 -8.46 -5.67
N ASP A 67 26.68 -9.00 -6.76
CA ASP A 67 27.39 -9.03 -8.04
C ASP A 67 26.83 -7.96 -8.98
N ASP A 68 27.73 -7.19 -9.62
CA ASP A 68 27.45 -6.13 -10.60
C ASP A 68 26.43 -5.06 -10.16
N ILE A 69 26.69 -4.39 -9.04
CA ILE A 69 25.86 -3.27 -8.58
C ILE A 69 26.11 -2.03 -9.43
N TRP A 70 25.05 -1.39 -9.92
CA TRP A 70 25.12 -0.14 -10.68
C TRP A 70 24.61 1.07 -9.90
N ASP A 71 23.62 0.86 -9.02
CA ASP A 71 22.91 1.94 -8.37
C ASP A 71 23.15 1.98 -6.85
N SER A 72 23.33 3.20 -6.34
CA SER A 72 23.55 3.47 -4.92
C SER A 72 22.39 3.08 -4.00
N TRP A 73 21.14 3.12 -4.50
CA TRP A 73 19.94 2.83 -3.70
C TRP A 73 19.75 1.33 -3.46
N ILE A 74 20.18 0.47 -4.40
CA ILE A 74 20.16 -0.99 -4.24
C ILE A 74 21.02 -1.37 -3.01
N LEU A 75 22.19 -0.73 -2.88
CA LEU A 75 23.08 -0.97 -1.75
C LEU A 75 22.48 -0.48 -0.42
N LYS A 76 21.75 0.66 -0.41
CA LYS A 76 21.05 1.16 0.80
C LYS A 76 20.08 0.11 1.36
N ALA A 77 19.37 -0.61 0.49
CA ALA A 77 18.40 -1.62 0.94
C ALA A 77 19.07 -2.83 1.61
N PHE A 78 20.33 -3.11 1.29
CA PHE A 78 21.13 -4.15 1.93
C PHE A 78 21.98 -3.64 3.10
N ASP A 79 21.94 -2.34 3.44
CA ASP A 79 22.69 -1.70 4.54
C ASP A 79 22.12 -2.04 5.92
N ASN A 80 22.09 -3.33 6.24
CA ASN A 80 21.48 -3.90 7.45
C ASN A 80 22.53 -4.37 8.46
N GLN A 81 23.64 -3.63 8.59
CA GLN A 81 24.80 -4.00 9.43
C GLN A 81 25.40 -5.39 9.11
N CYS A 82 25.27 -5.83 7.86
CA CYS A 82 25.85 -7.07 7.36
C CYS A 82 27.29 -6.85 6.85
N GLN A 83 28.07 -7.93 6.75
CA GLN A 83 29.31 -7.90 5.97
C GLN A 83 28.96 -8.10 4.50
N ILE A 84 29.30 -7.13 3.65
CA ILE A 84 28.98 -7.14 2.22
C ILE A 84 30.27 -7.08 1.41
N LEU A 85 30.43 -8.01 0.47
CA LEU A 85 31.42 -7.94 -0.61
C LEU A 85 30.64 -7.67 -1.89
N LEU A 86 30.86 -6.52 -2.51
CA LEU A 86 30.22 -6.19 -3.78
C LEU A 86 31.23 -6.12 -4.92
N THR A 87 30.82 -6.53 -6.10
CA THR A 87 31.50 -6.21 -7.36
C THR A 87 30.70 -5.12 -8.07
N THR A 88 31.40 -4.15 -8.65
CA THR A 88 30.78 -3.04 -9.36
C THR A 88 31.76 -2.46 -10.36
N ARG A 89 31.23 -1.89 -11.43
CA ARG A 89 31.99 -1.11 -12.41
C ARG A 89 32.14 0.35 -11.96
N ASP A 90 31.30 0.79 -11.03
CA ASP A 90 31.31 2.15 -10.51
C ASP A 90 31.62 2.16 -9.00
N LYS A 91 32.73 2.82 -8.64
CA LYS A 91 33.11 2.97 -7.24
C LYS A 91 32.14 3.87 -6.45
N SER A 92 31.42 4.80 -7.10
CA SER A 92 30.52 5.73 -6.41
C SER A 92 29.28 5.07 -5.80
N VAL A 93 28.94 3.83 -6.18
CA VAL A 93 27.78 3.13 -5.58
C VAL A 93 27.88 2.97 -4.07
N THR A 94 29.09 3.04 -3.51
CA THR A 94 29.35 2.93 -2.07
C THR A 94 29.22 4.26 -1.33
N ASP A 95 29.09 5.39 -2.02
CA ASP A 95 29.06 6.73 -1.39
C ASP A 95 27.80 6.94 -0.55
N SER A 96 26.69 6.30 -0.91
CA SER A 96 25.39 6.38 -0.23
C SER A 96 25.31 5.65 1.11
N VAL A 97 26.24 4.74 1.39
CA VAL A 97 26.19 3.84 2.56
C VAL A 97 27.17 4.27 3.64
N MET A 98 26.81 4.04 4.91
CA MET A 98 27.60 4.42 6.08
C MET A 98 28.39 3.22 6.62
N GLY A 99 29.64 3.45 7.08
CA GLY A 99 30.48 2.40 7.67
C GLY A 99 31.88 2.30 7.07
N PRO A 100 32.71 1.32 7.51
CA PRO A 100 34.05 1.12 6.99
C PRO A 100 34.00 0.55 5.56
N LYS A 101 34.55 1.30 4.60
CA LYS A 101 34.59 0.93 3.18
C LYS A 101 36.01 0.54 2.78
N TYR A 102 36.12 -0.51 1.97
CA TYR A 102 37.39 -0.96 1.41
C TYR A 102 37.24 -1.11 -0.10
N ILE A 103 38.19 -0.57 -0.85
CA ILE A 103 38.17 -0.61 -2.32
C ILE A 103 39.35 -1.46 -2.78
N VAL A 104 39.05 -2.49 -3.58
CA VAL A 104 40.05 -3.30 -4.27
C VAL A 104 39.89 -3.04 -5.77
N ALA A 105 40.77 -2.21 -6.33
CA ALA A 105 40.75 -1.94 -7.77
C ALA A 105 41.28 -3.16 -8.53
N VAL A 106 40.46 -3.71 -9.43
CA VAL A 106 40.86 -4.77 -10.36
C VAL A 106 41.30 -4.10 -11.67
N GLU A 107 42.54 -4.33 -12.08
CA GLU A 107 43.09 -3.77 -13.32
C GLU A 107 42.29 -4.27 -14.55
N SER A 108 41.98 -3.35 -15.46
CA SER A 108 41.16 -3.63 -16.66
C SER A 108 41.86 -4.57 -17.66
N ASP A 109 43.19 -4.54 -17.65
CA ASP A 109 44.02 -5.23 -18.62
C ASP A 109 44.82 -6.34 -17.91
N LEU A 110 44.63 -7.58 -18.34
CA LEU A 110 45.57 -8.63 -17.97
C LEU A 110 46.93 -8.31 -18.57
N GLY A 111 47.96 -8.35 -17.72
CA GLY A 111 49.34 -8.29 -18.18
C GLY A 111 49.61 -9.34 -19.26
N LYS A 112 50.46 -9.00 -20.24
CA LYS A 112 50.77 -9.85 -21.41
C LYS A 112 51.09 -11.30 -21.03
N GLU A 113 51.79 -11.50 -19.93
CA GLU A 113 52.13 -12.82 -19.38
C GLU A 113 50.93 -13.66 -18.92
N LYS A 114 49.92 -13.01 -18.34
CA LYS A 114 48.68 -13.67 -17.90
C LYS A 114 47.76 -13.95 -19.09
N GLY A 115 47.68 -13.03 -20.05
CA GLY A 115 46.98 -13.31 -21.32
C GLY A 115 47.57 -14.52 -22.05
N LEU A 116 48.91 -14.64 -22.09
CA LEU A 116 49.59 -15.79 -22.70
C LEU A 116 49.36 -17.07 -21.90
N GLU A 117 49.29 -16.98 -20.57
CA GLU A 117 48.95 -18.10 -19.70
C GLU A 117 47.54 -18.64 -19.99
N ILE A 118 46.56 -17.76 -20.18
CA ILE A 118 45.19 -18.14 -20.56
C ILE A 118 45.19 -18.85 -21.92
N LEU A 119 45.81 -18.24 -22.96
CA LEU A 119 45.88 -18.89 -24.27
C LEU A 119 46.62 -20.23 -24.21
N SER A 120 47.74 -20.30 -23.50
CA SER A 120 48.53 -21.51 -23.25
C SER A 120 47.70 -22.63 -22.65
N LEU A 121 46.85 -22.32 -21.65
CA LEU A 121 45.94 -23.28 -21.04
C LEU A 121 44.84 -23.74 -22.01
N PHE A 122 44.28 -22.83 -22.82
CA PHE A 122 43.24 -23.19 -23.80
C PHE A 122 43.77 -24.10 -24.92
N VAL A 123 44.95 -23.79 -25.46
CA VAL A 123 45.54 -24.58 -26.57
C VAL A 123 46.39 -25.76 -26.08
N ASN A 124 46.50 -25.98 -24.76
CA ASN A 124 47.33 -27.01 -24.14
C ASN A 124 48.80 -26.99 -24.62
N MET A 125 49.37 -25.80 -24.83
CA MET A 125 50.78 -25.60 -25.19
C MET A 125 51.50 -24.88 -24.06
N LYS A 126 52.83 -25.07 -23.90
CA LYS A 126 53.60 -24.26 -22.96
C LYS A 126 53.83 -22.87 -23.56
N LYS A 127 54.05 -21.86 -22.71
CA LYS A 127 54.31 -20.47 -23.15
C LYS A 127 55.41 -20.35 -24.21
N ALA A 128 56.44 -21.18 -24.14
CA ALA A 128 57.57 -21.19 -25.08
C ALA A 128 57.21 -21.78 -26.46
N ASP A 129 56.14 -22.57 -26.53
CA ASP A 129 55.70 -23.25 -27.75
C ASP A 129 54.58 -22.46 -28.47
N LEU A 130 54.17 -21.31 -27.92
CA LEU A 130 53.17 -20.44 -28.53
C LEU A 130 53.73 -19.71 -29.75
N PRO A 131 52.92 -19.54 -30.82
CA PRO A 131 53.35 -18.82 -32.01
C PRO A 131 53.48 -17.31 -31.76
N GLU A 132 54.34 -16.62 -32.52
CA GLU A 132 54.58 -15.17 -32.40
C GLU A 132 53.30 -14.33 -32.55
N GLN A 133 52.32 -14.82 -33.33
CA GLN A 133 51.00 -14.20 -33.45
C GLN A 133 50.26 -14.12 -32.12
N ALA A 134 50.50 -15.01 -31.16
CA ALA A 134 49.86 -15.01 -29.84
C ALA A 134 50.13 -13.70 -29.09
N HIS A 135 51.35 -13.16 -29.21
CA HIS A 135 51.71 -11.88 -28.61
C HIS A 135 50.97 -10.70 -29.23
N SER A 136 50.76 -10.74 -30.55
CA SER A 136 50.02 -9.70 -31.29
C SER A 136 48.53 -9.78 -31.02
N ILE A 137 47.96 -10.99 -30.93
CA ILE A 137 46.53 -11.20 -30.60
C ILE A 137 46.21 -10.61 -29.23
N ILE A 138 47.01 -10.90 -28.19
CA ILE A 138 46.76 -10.36 -26.84
C ILE A 138 46.84 -8.83 -26.81
N LYS A 139 47.71 -8.25 -27.65
CA LYS A 139 47.83 -6.80 -27.80
C LYS A 139 46.56 -6.20 -28.43
N GLU A 140 46.00 -6.84 -29.45
CA GLU A 140 44.74 -6.42 -30.08
C GLU A 140 43.52 -6.67 -29.18
N CYS A 141 43.54 -7.72 -28.35
CA CYS A 141 42.52 -8.00 -27.34
C CYS A 141 42.55 -7.02 -26.15
N LYS A 142 43.52 -6.10 -26.11
CA LYS A 142 43.71 -5.10 -25.03
C LYS A 142 43.62 -5.71 -23.63
N GLY A 143 44.13 -6.93 -23.43
CA GLY A 143 44.18 -7.56 -22.11
C GLY A 143 42.83 -7.99 -21.49
N SER A 144 41.69 -7.86 -22.17
CA SER A 144 40.39 -8.28 -21.63
C SER A 144 40.32 -9.81 -21.42
N PRO A 145 40.07 -10.31 -20.20
CA PRO A 145 39.95 -11.75 -19.94
C PRO A 145 38.89 -12.44 -20.79
N LEU A 146 37.76 -11.76 -21.03
CA LEU A 146 36.64 -12.28 -21.80
C LEU A 146 37.03 -12.48 -23.28
N VAL A 147 37.62 -11.46 -23.90
CA VAL A 147 38.07 -11.51 -25.31
C VAL A 147 39.16 -12.57 -25.49
N VAL A 148 40.12 -12.64 -24.55
CA VAL A 148 41.19 -13.65 -24.58
C VAL A 148 40.62 -15.06 -24.42
N SER A 149 39.61 -15.26 -23.58
CA SER A 149 38.92 -16.55 -23.42
C SER A 149 38.19 -16.98 -24.70
N LEU A 150 37.48 -16.06 -25.35
CA LEU A 150 36.78 -16.32 -26.62
C LEU A 150 37.75 -16.73 -27.73
N ILE A 151 38.83 -15.95 -27.93
CA ILE A 151 39.85 -16.28 -28.93
C ILE A 151 40.61 -17.57 -28.55
N GLY A 152 40.88 -17.79 -27.26
CA GLY A 152 41.47 -19.03 -26.77
C GLY A 152 40.61 -20.25 -27.07
N ALA A 153 39.30 -20.16 -26.88
CA ALA A 153 38.36 -21.21 -27.24
C ALA A 153 38.33 -21.49 -28.76
N LEU A 154 38.37 -20.46 -29.60
CA LEU A 154 38.46 -20.62 -31.06
C LEU A 154 39.75 -21.32 -31.49
N LEU A 155 40.88 -20.95 -30.88
CA LEU A 155 42.19 -21.52 -31.19
C LEU A 155 42.34 -22.95 -30.67
N ARG A 156 41.64 -23.32 -29.59
CA ARG A 156 41.55 -24.71 -29.11
C ARG A 156 40.89 -25.60 -30.16
N ASP A 157 39.82 -25.11 -30.79
CA ASP A 157 39.06 -25.86 -31.78
C ASP A 157 39.76 -25.83 -33.16
N PHE A 158 40.40 -24.71 -33.51
CA PHE A 158 41.09 -24.50 -34.79
C PHE A 158 42.56 -24.05 -34.59
N PRO A 159 43.48 -24.99 -34.28
CA PRO A 159 44.84 -24.67 -33.83
C PRO A 159 45.75 -24.01 -34.89
N ASN A 160 45.39 -24.07 -36.18
CA ASN A 160 46.22 -23.56 -37.28
C ASN A 160 45.83 -22.14 -37.77
N ARG A 161 44.82 -21.50 -37.18
CA ARG A 161 44.21 -20.26 -37.70
C ARG A 161 44.67 -18.96 -37.01
N TRP A 162 45.82 -18.96 -36.35
CA TRP A 162 46.37 -17.81 -35.63
C TRP A 162 46.48 -16.53 -36.49
N ASP A 163 47.05 -16.63 -37.69
CA ASP A 163 47.25 -15.47 -38.58
C ASP A 163 45.92 -14.93 -39.14
N TYR A 164 44.94 -15.81 -39.32
CA TYR A 164 43.61 -15.44 -39.79
C TYR A 164 42.85 -14.63 -38.73
N TYR A 165 42.80 -15.10 -37.48
CA TYR A 165 42.12 -14.38 -36.40
C TYR A 165 42.82 -13.07 -36.03
N LEU A 166 44.15 -13.01 -36.13
CA LEU A 166 44.89 -11.77 -35.96
C LEU A 166 44.51 -10.71 -37.01
N ARG A 167 44.44 -11.10 -38.30
CA ARG A 167 44.01 -10.17 -39.36
C ARG A 167 42.57 -9.72 -39.18
N GLN A 168 41.68 -10.60 -38.74
CA GLN A 168 40.26 -10.27 -38.55
C GLN A 168 40.06 -9.29 -37.39
N LEU A 169 40.76 -9.50 -36.26
CA LEU A 169 40.82 -8.54 -35.14
C LEU A 169 41.37 -7.16 -35.57
N GLN A 170 42.31 -7.13 -36.51
CA GLN A 170 42.89 -5.89 -37.04
C GLN A 170 41.99 -5.15 -38.05
N ASN A 171 41.18 -5.89 -38.82
CA ASN A 171 40.38 -5.35 -39.92
C ASN A 171 39.09 -4.63 -39.49
N LYS A 172 38.62 -4.81 -38.25
CA LYS A 172 37.52 -4.05 -37.60
C LYS A 172 36.32 -3.81 -38.53
N GLN A 173 35.72 -4.90 -39.02
CA GLN A 173 34.62 -4.88 -39.98
C GLN A 173 33.25 -4.62 -39.34
N PHE A 174 33.07 -4.95 -38.06
CA PHE A 174 31.86 -4.71 -37.29
C PHE A 174 31.83 -3.26 -36.79
N LYS A 175 30.91 -2.47 -37.32
CA LYS A 175 30.68 -1.09 -36.88
C LYS A 175 29.31 -0.98 -36.23
N ARG A 176 29.30 -0.72 -34.92
CA ARG A 176 28.08 -0.37 -34.19
C ARG A 176 27.40 0.84 -34.82
N ILE A 177 26.07 0.80 -34.91
CA ILE A 177 25.27 1.90 -35.45
C ILE A 177 25.10 3.02 -34.40
N ARG A 178 25.14 2.68 -33.10
CA ARG A 178 25.15 3.65 -31.99
C ARG A 178 26.39 3.41 -31.12
N LYS A 179 27.24 4.43 -31.02
CA LYS A 179 28.41 4.45 -30.12
C LYS A 179 27.98 5.02 -28.76
N SER A 180 27.22 4.25 -27.98
CA SER A 180 26.57 4.74 -26.75
C SER A 180 27.06 4.10 -25.44
N SER A 181 28.05 3.21 -25.47
CA SER A 181 28.73 2.77 -24.24
C SER A 181 30.07 3.51 -24.06
N PHE A 182 30.47 3.72 -22.81
CA PHE A 182 31.76 4.32 -22.41
C PHE A 182 33.00 3.48 -22.80
N TYR A 183 32.83 2.37 -23.53
CA TYR A 183 33.90 1.42 -23.83
C TYR A 183 34.23 1.35 -25.32
N ASP A 184 35.54 1.43 -25.64
CA ASP A 184 36.11 1.13 -26.96
C ASP A 184 36.61 -0.34 -27.02
N TYR A 185 35.68 -1.30 -27.03
CA TYR A 185 35.99 -2.72 -27.28
C TYR A 185 35.53 -3.18 -28.66
N GLU A 186 36.02 -2.52 -29.71
CA GLU A 186 35.89 -3.01 -31.10
C GLU A 186 36.42 -4.45 -31.24
N ALA A 187 37.39 -4.85 -30.41
CA ALA A 187 37.95 -6.20 -30.40
C ALA A 187 36.99 -7.28 -29.84
N LEU A 188 36.02 -6.91 -28.99
CA LEU A 188 35.07 -7.87 -28.41
C LEU A 188 33.97 -8.22 -29.40
N ASP A 189 33.39 -7.22 -30.06
CA ASP A 189 32.35 -7.45 -31.08
C ASP A 189 32.90 -8.31 -32.24
N GLU A 190 34.16 -8.07 -32.62
CA GLU A 190 34.87 -8.91 -33.61
C GLU A 190 35.10 -10.34 -33.10
N ALA A 191 35.65 -10.51 -31.89
CA ALA A 191 35.87 -11.83 -31.32
C ALA A 191 34.56 -12.63 -31.17
N MET A 192 33.46 -11.98 -30.79
CA MET A 192 32.13 -12.58 -30.75
C MET A 192 31.62 -12.91 -32.16
N SER A 193 31.75 -12.01 -33.13
CA SER A 193 31.32 -12.28 -34.51
C SER A 193 32.02 -13.49 -35.11
N ILE A 194 33.35 -13.55 -34.94
CA ILE A 194 34.17 -14.69 -35.36
C ILE A 194 33.73 -15.96 -34.63
N SER A 195 33.54 -15.90 -33.32
CA SER A 195 33.17 -17.07 -32.52
C SER A 195 31.82 -17.64 -32.94
N VAL A 196 30.86 -16.78 -33.28
CA VAL A 196 29.51 -17.16 -33.75
C VAL A 196 29.53 -17.67 -35.19
N GLU A 197 30.35 -17.10 -36.08
CA GLU A 197 30.49 -17.60 -37.46
C GLU A 197 31.13 -18.99 -37.52
N MET A 198 31.96 -19.33 -36.53
CA MET A 198 32.63 -20.63 -36.45
C MET A 198 31.77 -21.72 -35.75
N LEU A 199 30.54 -21.41 -35.35
CA LEU A 199 29.59 -22.42 -34.90
C LEU A 199 29.18 -23.33 -36.06
N ARG A 200 28.83 -24.57 -35.74
CA ARG A 200 28.25 -25.49 -36.74
C ARG A 200 26.89 -24.95 -37.18
N GLU A 201 26.55 -25.13 -38.46
CA GLU A 201 25.32 -24.56 -39.04
C GLU A 201 24.03 -25.11 -38.39
N ASP A 202 24.06 -26.29 -37.78
CA ASP A 202 22.95 -26.88 -37.02
C ASP A 202 22.69 -26.18 -35.68
N ILE A 203 23.75 -25.73 -34.99
CA ILE A 203 23.65 -25.13 -33.64
C ILE A 203 23.60 -23.59 -33.69
N LYS A 204 23.98 -23.01 -34.83
CA LYS A 204 24.01 -21.56 -35.05
C LYS A 204 22.64 -20.91 -34.88
N ASP A 205 21.59 -21.55 -35.38
CA ASP A 205 20.21 -21.08 -35.23
C ASP A 205 19.80 -21.07 -33.75
N TYR A 206 20.16 -22.10 -32.97
CA TYR A 206 19.91 -22.13 -31.53
C TYR A 206 20.63 -21.01 -30.78
N TYR A 207 21.83 -20.62 -31.21
CA TYR A 207 22.51 -19.47 -30.61
C TYR A 207 21.82 -18.14 -30.95
N THR A 208 21.21 -18.02 -32.13
CA THR A 208 20.41 -16.83 -32.46
C THR A 208 19.16 -16.71 -31.60
N ASP A 209 18.52 -17.84 -31.27
CA ASP A 209 17.35 -17.88 -30.39
C ASP A 209 17.66 -17.31 -28.99
N LEU A 210 18.89 -17.46 -28.48
CA LEU A 210 19.32 -16.92 -27.18
C LEU A 210 19.35 -15.39 -27.11
N SER A 211 19.16 -14.68 -28.23
CA SER A 211 19.08 -13.21 -28.25
C SER A 211 17.86 -12.63 -27.53
N ILE A 212 16.86 -13.46 -27.19
CA ILE A 212 15.68 -13.05 -26.41
C ILE A 212 15.95 -12.94 -24.90
N LEU A 213 17.11 -13.42 -24.44
CA LEU A 213 17.51 -13.36 -23.04
C LEU A 213 17.81 -11.92 -22.62
N GLN A 214 17.23 -11.49 -21.50
CA GLN A 214 17.56 -10.19 -20.90
C GLN A 214 18.88 -10.26 -20.14
N LYS A 215 19.48 -9.08 -19.93
CA LYS A 215 20.67 -8.91 -19.07
C LYS A 215 20.34 -9.31 -17.64
N ASP A 216 21.31 -9.91 -16.95
CA ASP A 216 21.19 -10.36 -15.55
C ASP A 216 20.10 -11.39 -15.26
N VAL A 217 19.46 -11.97 -16.28
CA VAL A 217 18.43 -13.01 -16.11
C VAL A 217 19.03 -14.40 -16.26
N LYS A 218 18.99 -15.16 -15.17
CA LYS A 218 19.36 -16.59 -15.16
C LYS A 218 18.16 -17.44 -15.59
N VAL A 219 18.29 -18.15 -16.69
CA VAL A 219 17.21 -18.95 -17.28
C VAL A 219 17.38 -20.44 -16.97
N PRO A 220 16.33 -21.12 -16.49
CA PRO A 220 16.37 -22.57 -16.25
C PRO A 220 16.32 -23.33 -17.58
N THR A 221 16.97 -24.50 -17.64
CA THR A 221 17.03 -25.36 -18.83
C THR A 221 15.64 -25.62 -19.44
N LYS A 222 14.61 -25.79 -18.59
CA LYS A 222 13.26 -26.14 -19.02
C LYS A 222 12.63 -25.13 -19.99
N VAL A 223 12.93 -23.84 -19.85
CA VAL A 223 12.47 -22.79 -20.77
C VAL A 223 13.02 -23.02 -22.18
N LEU A 224 14.28 -23.45 -22.28
CA LEU A 224 14.93 -23.72 -23.56
C LEU A 224 14.45 -25.04 -24.17
N CYS A 225 14.09 -26.03 -23.35
CA CYS A 225 13.40 -27.23 -23.82
C CYS A 225 12.08 -26.90 -24.53
N ILE A 226 11.32 -25.93 -24.00
CA ILE A 226 10.08 -25.47 -24.61
C ILE A 226 10.37 -24.71 -25.90
N LEU A 227 11.40 -23.86 -25.91
CA LEU A 227 11.77 -23.08 -27.09
C LEU A 227 12.19 -23.95 -28.29
N TRP A 228 12.90 -25.06 -28.02
CA TRP A 228 13.45 -25.95 -29.06
C TRP A 228 12.65 -27.23 -29.29
N ASP A 229 11.60 -27.51 -28.49
CA ASP A 229 10.82 -28.75 -28.53
C ASP A 229 11.71 -30.02 -28.34
N MET A 230 12.63 -29.98 -27.37
CA MET A 230 13.63 -31.04 -27.11
C MET A 230 13.63 -31.52 -25.65
N GLU A 231 14.20 -32.71 -25.39
CA GLU A 231 14.38 -33.23 -24.03
C GLU A 231 15.51 -32.50 -23.28
N THR A 232 15.50 -32.59 -21.94
CA THR A 232 16.39 -31.78 -21.07
C THR A 232 17.86 -32.07 -21.36
N GLU A 233 18.21 -33.35 -21.49
CA GLU A 233 19.57 -33.83 -21.71
C GLU A 233 20.15 -33.34 -23.04
N GLU A 234 19.35 -33.35 -24.11
CA GLU A 234 19.79 -32.87 -25.43
C GLU A 234 20.06 -31.36 -25.42
N VAL A 235 19.20 -30.61 -24.73
CA VAL A 235 19.37 -29.16 -24.56
C VAL A 235 20.62 -28.86 -23.74
N GLU A 236 20.86 -29.59 -22.65
CA GLU A 236 22.06 -29.43 -21.82
C GLU A 236 23.35 -29.70 -22.60
N ASP A 237 23.36 -30.71 -23.47
CA ASP A 237 24.51 -31.01 -24.34
C ASP A 237 24.81 -29.86 -25.33
N ILE A 238 23.77 -29.29 -25.96
CA ILE A 238 23.91 -28.12 -26.86
C ILE A 238 24.43 -26.91 -26.09
N LEU A 239 23.83 -26.61 -24.92
CA LEU A 239 24.22 -25.47 -24.10
C LEU A 239 25.64 -25.63 -23.53
N GLN A 240 26.05 -26.85 -23.22
CA GLN A 240 27.42 -27.13 -22.77
C GLN A 240 28.44 -26.87 -23.88
N GLU A 241 28.09 -27.06 -25.17
CA GLU A 241 28.95 -26.65 -26.29
C GLU A 241 29.15 -25.12 -26.33
N PHE A 242 28.11 -24.34 -26.06
CA PHE A 242 28.24 -22.87 -25.92
C PHE A 242 29.07 -22.45 -24.71
N VAL A 243 28.89 -23.12 -23.57
CA VAL A 243 29.70 -22.89 -22.37
C VAL A 243 31.17 -23.20 -22.63
N ASN A 244 31.46 -24.30 -23.32
CA ASN A 244 32.82 -24.67 -23.70
C ASN A 244 33.49 -23.62 -24.60
N LYS A 245 32.70 -22.88 -25.39
CA LYS A 245 33.16 -21.78 -26.26
C LYS A 245 33.17 -20.42 -25.56
N SER A 246 32.85 -20.35 -24.26
CA SER A 246 32.70 -19.09 -23.50
C SER A 246 31.63 -18.15 -24.05
N LEU A 247 30.70 -18.67 -24.86
CA LEU A 247 29.58 -17.92 -25.42
C LEU A 247 28.36 -17.86 -24.49
N LEU A 248 28.33 -18.74 -23.48
CA LEU A 248 27.27 -18.85 -22.49
C LEU A 248 27.87 -19.21 -21.13
N PHE A 249 27.27 -18.74 -20.04
CA PHE A 249 27.67 -19.10 -18.68
C PHE A 249 26.62 -20.02 -18.05
N CYS A 250 27.07 -20.90 -17.16
CA CYS A 250 26.23 -21.87 -16.46
C CYS A 250 26.53 -21.84 -14.96
N ASP A 251 25.47 -21.77 -14.16
CA ASP A 251 25.47 -21.86 -12.71
C ASP A 251 24.72 -23.13 -12.27
N ARG A 252 25.17 -23.74 -11.17
CA ARG A 252 24.61 -24.99 -10.65
C ARG A 252 23.77 -24.71 -9.42
N ASN A 253 22.45 -24.63 -9.58
CA ASN A 253 21.51 -24.46 -8.47
C ASN A 253 20.71 -25.74 -8.23
N GLY A 254 21.20 -26.62 -7.37
CA GLY A 254 20.51 -27.88 -7.06
C GLY A 254 20.61 -28.90 -8.20
N LYS A 255 19.47 -29.44 -8.66
CA LYS A 255 19.39 -30.49 -9.69
C LYS A 255 19.45 -29.93 -11.12
N SER A 256 19.05 -28.67 -11.33
CA SER A 256 18.98 -28.06 -12.66
C SER A 256 20.03 -26.97 -12.90
N PHE A 257 20.45 -26.86 -14.16
CA PHE A 257 21.36 -25.83 -14.60
C PHE A 257 20.62 -24.51 -14.87
N ARG A 258 21.31 -23.40 -14.57
CA ARG A 258 20.83 -22.06 -14.91
C ARG A 258 21.84 -21.39 -15.82
N TYR A 259 21.38 -20.96 -16.99
CA TYR A 259 22.21 -20.36 -18.00
C TYR A 259 22.00 -18.85 -18.04
N TYR A 260 23.05 -18.10 -18.30
CA TYR A 260 22.99 -16.65 -18.47
C TYR A 260 24.08 -16.17 -19.41
N LEU A 261 23.85 -15.00 -20.00
CA LEU A 261 24.80 -14.31 -20.85
C LEU A 261 25.41 -13.14 -20.09
N HIS A 262 26.65 -12.80 -20.44
CA HIS A 262 27.24 -11.56 -19.97
C HIS A 262 26.63 -10.38 -20.76
N ASP A 263 26.43 -9.22 -20.12
CA ASP A 263 25.73 -8.06 -20.72
C ASP A 263 26.23 -7.66 -22.10
N LEU A 264 27.56 -7.65 -22.28
CA LEU A 264 28.21 -7.33 -23.54
C LEU A 264 27.85 -8.32 -24.66
N GLN A 265 27.63 -9.61 -24.33
CA GLN A 265 27.18 -10.62 -25.28
C GLN A 265 25.70 -10.40 -25.65
N VAL A 266 24.87 -10.03 -24.67
CA VAL A 266 23.46 -9.68 -24.91
C VAL A 266 23.35 -8.47 -25.82
N ASP A 267 24.10 -7.39 -25.54
CA ASP A 267 24.15 -6.20 -26.38
C ASP A 267 24.59 -6.51 -27.81
N PHE A 268 25.62 -7.34 -27.95
CA PHE A 268 26.10 -7.81 -29.25
C PHE A 268 25.01 -8.58 -30.03
N LEU A 269 24.31 -9.50 -29.36
CA LEU A 269 23.25 -10.31 -29.97
C LEU A 269 22.04 -9.48 -30.38
N ILE A 270 21.59 -8.56 -29.52
CA ILE A 270 20.47 -7.64 -29.81
C ILE A 270 20.81 -6.76 -31.02
N GLU A 271 22.04 -6.25 -31.11
CA GLU A 271 22.46 -5.42 -32.24
C GLU A 271 22.58 -6.23 -33.54
N LYS A 272 23.13 -7.46 -33.48
CA LYS A 272 23.28 -8.35 -34.63
C LYS A 272 21.93 -8.83 -35.18
N ASN A 273 21.01 -9.22 -34.30
CA ASN A 273 19.76 -9.89 -34.67
C ASN A 273 18.52 -8.97 -34.59
N ARG A 274 18.71 -7.64 -34.57
CA ARG A 274 17.64 -6.65 -34.35
C ARG A 274 16.38 -6.85 -35.20
N ASN A 275 16.55 -7.26 -36.46
CA ASN A 275 15.42 -7.47 -37.38
C ASN A 275 14.63 -8.75 -37.09
N GLN A 276 15.23 -9.73 -36.41
CA GLN A 276 14.63 -11.03 -36.09
C GLN A 276 14.04 -11.10 -34.68
N LEU A 277 14.35 -10.13 -33.80
CA LEU A 277 13.90 -10.15 -32.40
C LEU A 277 12.39 -10.33 -32.27
N GLN A 278 11.60 -9.60 -33.06
CA GLN A 278 10.14 -9.74 -33.02
C GLN A 278 9.67 -11.16 -33.35
N ASP A 279 10.30 -11.81 -34.32
CA ASP A 279 9.94 -13.18 -34.73
C ASP A 279 10.38 -14.22 -33.69
N LEU A 280 11.53 -14.02 -33.05
CA LEU A 280 12.00 -14.87 -31.95
C LEU A 280 11.09 -14.76 -30.72
N HIS A 281 10.63 -13.54 -30.40
CA HIS A 281 9.65 -13.33 -29.34
C HIS A 281 8.30 -13.99 -29.66
N LYS A 282 7.85 -13.96 -30.92
CA LYS A 282 6.65 -14.73 -31.34
C LYS A 282 6.86 -16.23 -31.23
N LYS A 283 8.06 -16.73 -31.58
CA LYS A 283 8.43 -18.14 -31.50
C LYS A 283 8.33 -18.67 -30.07
N ILE A 284 8.86 -17.96 -29.07
CA ILE A 284 8.78 -18.41 -27.67
C ILE A 284 7.34 -18.41 -27.13
N VAL A 285 6.53 -17.39 -27.47
CA VAL A 285 5.12 -17.30 -27.03
C VAL A 285 4.27 -18.41 -27.65
N THR A 286 4.45 -18.69 -28.95
CA THR A 286 3.72 -19.76 -29.64
C THR A 286 4.09 -21.15 -29.10
N GLN A 287 5.37 -21.38 -28.78
CA GLN A 287 5.78 -22.63 -28.13
C GLN A 287 5.24 -22.75 -26.71
N PHE A 288 5.24 -21.65 -25.95
CA PHE A 288 4.62 -21.63 -24.63
C PHE A 288 3.14 -22.04 -24.69
N GLN A 289 2.35 -21.46 -25.60
CA GLN A 289 0.92 -21.79 -25.76
C GLN A 289 0.65 -23.24 -26.19
N LYS A 290 1.62 -23.86 -26.88
CA LYS A 290 1.52 -25.26 -27.31
C LYS A 290 1.69 -26.23 -26.14
N HIS A 291 2.57 -25.90 -25.19
CA HIS A 291 2.88 -26.76 -24.03
C HIS A 291 2.05 -26.42 -22.79
N TYR A 292 1.69 -25.16 -22.60
CA TYR A 292 1.01 -24.66 -21.42
C TYR A 292 -0.25 -23.87 -21.76
N GLN A 293 -1.19 -23.91 -20.83
CA GLN A 293 -2.25 -22.91 -20.75
C GLN A 293 -1.79 -21.78 -19.82
N PRO A 294 -2.11 -20.50 -20.12
CA PRO A 294 -1.64 -19.36 -19.35
C PRO A 294 -1.96 -19.40 -17.85
N HIS A 295 -3.01 -20.12 -17.44
CA HIS A 295 -3.52 -20.15 -16.06
C HIS A 295 -3.21 -21.46 -15.31
N THR A 296 -2.36 -22.35 -15.85
CA THR A 296 -2.15 -23.72 -15.31
C THR A 296 -0.69 -24.05 -15.01
N LEU A 297 0.15 -23.05 -14.75
CA LEU A 297 1.51 -23.32 -14.27
C LEU A 297 1.46 -23.75 -12.80
N SER A 298 2.02 -24.91 -12.48
CA SER A 298 2.15 -25.32 -11.07
C SER A 298 3.39 -24.66 -10.45
N PRO A 299 3.31 -24.16 -9.19
CA PRO A 299 4.45 -23.54 -8.51
C PRO A 299 5.66 -24.47 -8.35
N ASP A 300 5.44 -25.79 -8.40
CA ASP A 300 6.48 -26.81 -8.26
C ASP A 300 7.40 -26.93 -9.49
N GLN A 301 7.02 -26.34 -10.63
CA GLN A 301 7.81 -26.37 -11.85
C GLN A 301 8.99 -25.38 -11.80
N GLU A 302 10.13 -25.78 -12.37
CA GLU A 302 11.37 -24.99 -12.30
C GLU A 302 11.32 -23.71 -13.16
N ASP A 303 10.48 -23.69 -14.20
CA ASP A 303 10.28 -22.59 -15.14
C ASP A 303 9.15 -21.64 -14.73
N CYS A 304 8.39 -21.94 -13.66
CA CYS A 304 7.21 -21.15 -13.27
C CYS A 304 7.54 -19.67 -13.05
N MET A 305 8.61 -19.38 -12.30
CA MET A 305 9.04 -18.02 -11.98
C MET A 305 9.45 -17.23 -13.23
N TYR A 306 10.07 -17.90 -14.21
CA TYR A 306 10.46 -17.27 -15.46
C TYR A 306 9.22 -16.83 -16.24
N TRP A 307 8.22 -17.72 -16.38
CA TRP A 307 7.00 -17.41 -17.11
C TRP A 307 6.16 -16.33 -16.44
N TYR A 308 5.98 -16.37 -15.12
CA TYR A 308 5.22 -15.32 -14.41
C TYR A 308 5.85 -13.94 -14.56
N ASN A 309 7.18 -13.84 -14.61
CA ASN A 309 7.88 -12.56 -14.71
C ASN A 309 8.05 -12.08 -16.16
N PHE A 310 8.32 -12.98 -17.12
CA PHE A 310 8.76 -12.58 -18.46
C PHE A 310 7.79 -12.93 -19.61
N LEU A 311 6.68 -13.62 -19.35
CA LEU A 311 5.71 -13.94 -20.41
C LEU A 311 5.10 -12.66 -21.03
N ALA A 312 4.70 -11.70 -20.20
CA ALA A 312 4.19 -10.41 -20.65
C ALA A 312 5.24 -9.64 -21.46
N TYR A 313 6.51 -9.68 -21.02
CA TYR A 313 7.63 -9.10 -21.76
C TYR A 313 7.80 -9.69 -23.16
N HIS A 314 7.75 -11.02 -23.30
CA HIS A 314 7.89 -11.63 -24.61
C HIS A 314 6.72 -11.31 -25.54
N MET A 315 5.48 -11.26 -25.02
CA MET A 315 4.30 -10.85 -25.79
C MET A 315 4.36 -9.37 -26.24
N ALA A 316 4.80 -8.49 -25.34
CA ALA A 316 4.98 -7.07 -25.61
C ALA A 316 6.07 -6.82 -26.67
N SER A 317 7.23 -7.48 -26.52
CA SER A 317 8.36 -7.38 -27.45
C SER A 317 8.04 -7.96 -28.84
N ALA A 318 7.12 -8.93 -28.91
CA ALA A 318 6.57 -9.47 -30.16
C ALA A 318 5.51 -8.56 -30.81
N SER A 319 5.06 -7.51 -30.14
CA SER A 319 3.91 -6.66 -30.51
C SER A 319 2.61 -7.46 -30.73
N MET A 320 2.38 -8.49 -29.89
CA MET A 320 1.19 -9.36 -29.97
C MET A 320 0.06 -8.84 -29.08
N HIS A 321 -0.60 -7.77 -29.53
CA HIS A 321 -1.63 -7.07 -28.75
C HIS A 321 -2.77 -7.97 -28.23
N LYS A 322 -3.33 -8.84 -29.08
CA LYS A 322 -4.50 -9.68 -28.72
C LYS A 322 -4.19 -10.67 -27.60
N GLU A 323 -3.03 -11.29 -27.66
CA GLU A 323 -2.61 -12.31 -26.70
C GLU A 323 -2.20 -11.66 -25.38
N LEU A 324 -1.53 -10.50 -25.46
CA LEU A 324 -1.19 -9.71 -24.29
C LEU A 324 -2.45 -9.22 -23.56
N CYS A 325 -3.44 -8.67 -24.28
CA CYS A 325 -4.73 -8.27 -23.69
C CYS A 325 -5.45 -9.47 -23.07
N ALA A 326 -5.49 -10.63 -23.74
CA ALA A 326 -6.13 -11.83 -23.21
C ALA A 326 -5.46 -12.36 -21.92
N LEU A 327 -4.13 -12.24 -21.82
CA LEU A 327 -3.38 -12.62 -20.63
C LEU A 327 -3.58 -11.62 -19.48
N MET A 328 -3.34 -10.33 -19.74
CA MET A 328 -3.32 -9.30 -18.70
C MET A 328 -4.73 -8.96 -18.19
N PHE A 329 -5.74 -9.01 -19.06
CA PHE A 329 -7.14 -8.76 -18.68
C PHE A 329 -7.86 -10.02 -18.19
N SER A 330 -7.14 -11.05 -17.72
CA SER A 330 -7.73 -12.25 -17.12
C SER A 330 -7.56 -12.23 -15.60
N LEU A 331 -8.67 -12.33 -14.86
CA LEU A 331 -8.65 -12.41 -13.39
C LEU A 331 -7.89 -13.64 -12.86
N ASP A 332 -7.87 -14.74 -13.62
CA ASP A 332 -7.17 -15.97 -13.23
C ASP A 332 -5.66 -15.78 -13.29
N TRP A 333 -5.16 -15.02 -14.28
CA TRP A 333 -3.76 -14.63 -14.36
C TRP A 333 -3.37 -13.72 -13.19
N ILE A 334 -4.20 -12.71 -12.91
CA ILE A 334 -3.98 -11.81 -11.77
C ILE A 334 -3.92 -12.60 -10.47
N LYS A 335 -4.88 -13.51 -10.25
CA LYS A 335 -4.89 -14.39 -9.08
C LYS A 335 -3.59 -15.20 -8.98
N ALA A 336 -3.26 -15.98 -10.00
CA ALA A 336 -2.11 -16.87 -9.95
C ALA A 336 -0.78 -16.11 -9.78
N LYS A 337 -0.62 -14.98 -10.47
CA LYS A 337 0.59 -14.15 -10.39
C LYS A 337 0.69 -13.41 -9.06
N THR A 338 -0.41 -12.86 -8.54
CA THR A 338 -0.38 -12.13 -7.26
C THR A 338 -0.23 -13.06 -6.06
N GLU A 339 -0.72 -14.30 -6.12
CA GLU A 339 -0.47 -15.32 -5.10
C GLU A 339 1.02 -15.67 -4.97
N LEU A 340 1.74 -15.69 -6.10
CA LEU A 340 3.15 -16.09 -6.14
C LEU A 340 4.12 -14.90 -5.99
N VAL A 341 3.91 -13.84 -6.78
CA VAL A 341 4.82 -12.71 -6.95
C VAL A 341 4.38 -11.47 -6.16
N GLY A 342 3.09 -11.37 -5.87
CA GLY A 342 2.46 -10.14 -5.40
C GLY A 342 2.07 -9.18 -6.55
N PRO A 343 1.34 -8.09 -6.24
CA PRO A 343 0.74 -7.21 -7.24
C PRO A 343 1.71 -6.20 -7.85
N ALA A 344 2.81 -5.86 -7.17
CA ALA A 344 3.66 -4.75 -7.58
C ALA A 344 4.30 -4.94 -8.97
N HIS A 345 4.83 -6.13 -9.25
CA HIS A 345 5.40 -6.43 -10.56
C HIS A 345 4.34 -6.32 -11.67
N LEU A 346 3.12 -6.78 -11.40
CA LEU A 346 2.02 -6.68 -12.36
C LEU A 346 1.58 -5.22 -12.58
N ILE A 347 1.51 -4.40 -11.52
CA ILE A 347 1.24 -2.95 -11.64
C ILE A 347 2.27 -2.29 -12.55
N HIS A 348 3.55 -2.62 -12.37
CA HIS A 348 4.62 -2.13 -13.22
C HIS A 348 4.44 -2.54 -14.69
N GLU A 349 4.12 -3.80 -14.98
CA GLU A 349 3.84 -4.27 -16.35
C GLU A 349 2.68 -3.51 -17.01
N PHE A 350 1.61 -3.24 -16.25
CA PHE A 350 0.47 -2.46 -16.76
C PHE A 350 0.88 -1.02 -17.11
N VAL A 351 1.85 -0.44 -16.40
CA VAL A 351 2.38 0.90 -16.69
C VAL A 351 3.32 0.88 -17.88
N GLU A 352 4.27 -0.06 -17.92
CA GLU A 352 5.24 -0.17 -19.01
C GLU A 352 4.58 -0.48 -20.35
N TYR A 353 3.71 -1.50 -20.38
CA TYR A 353 3.09 -1.98 -21.61
C TYR A 353 1.83 -1.21 -21.99
N ARG A 354 1.48 -0.15 -21.25
CA ARG A 354 0.32 0.70 -21.51
C ARG A 354 0.24 1.18 -22.97
N HIS A 355 1.35 1.67 -23.51
CA HIS A 355 1.42 2.15 -24.90
C HIS A 355 1.11 1.08 -25.96
N ILE A 356 1.29 -0.20 -25.62
CA ILE A 356 0.96 -1.35 -26.48
C ILE A 356 -0.52 -1.73 -26.28
N LEU A 357 -1.07 -1.55 -25.08
CA LEU A 357 -2.47 -1.86 -24.76
C LEU A 357 -3.47 -0.77 -25.23
N ASP A 358 -3.01 0.49 -25.34
CA ASP A 358 -3.86 1.69 -25.45
C ASP A 358 -4.50 1.97 -26.84
N GLU A 359 -4.26 1.20 -27.90
CA GLU A 359 -4.83 1.56 -29.23
C GLU A 359 -6.38 1.49 -29.29
N LYS A 360 -7.03 0.67 -28.43
CA LYS A 360 -8.51 0.57 -28.31
C LYS A 360 -9.05 0.27 -26.90
N ASP A 361 -8.22 -0.23 -25.98
CA ASP A 361 -8.66 -0.81 -24.70
C ASP A 361 -8.22 0.02 -23.46
N CYS A 362 -7.93 1.32 -23.62
CA CYS A 362 -7.43 2.18 -22.51
C CYS A 362 -8.30 2.09 -21.25
N ALA A 363 -9.62 2.08 -21.40
CA ALA A 363 -10.55 2.02 -20.28
C ALA A 363 -10.45 0.68 -19.53
N VAL A 364 -10.23 -0.44 -20.24
CA VAL A 364 -10.04 -1.76 -19.63
C VAL A 364 -8.72 -1.80 -18.85
N CYS A 365 -7.65 -1.28 -19.45
CA CYS A 365 -6.35 -1.17 -18.78
C CYS A 365 -6.44 -0.33 -17.49
N GLU A 366 -7.12 0.82 -17.55
CA GLU A 366 -7.36 1.69 -16.40
C GLU A 366 -8.17 0.98 -15.30
N ASN A 367 -9.24 0.28 -15.67
CA ASN A 367 -10.05 -0.52 -14.73
C ASN A 367 -9.20 -1.55 -13.95
N PHE A 368 -8.34 -2.31 -14.63
CA PHE A 368 -7.47 -3.31 -13.98
C PHE A 368 -6.37 -2.65 -13.14
N GLN A 369 -5.81 -1.54 -13.59
CA GLN A 369 -4.84 -0.77 -12.80
C GLN A 369 -5.47 -0.22 -11.53
N GLU A 370 -6.66 0.37 -11.60
CA GLU A 370 -7.41 0.84 -10.43
C GLU A 370 -7.70 -0.34 -9.48
N PHE A 371 -8.20 -1.46 -10.01
CA PHE A 371 -8.45 -2.66 -9.21
C PHE A 371 -7.20 -3.17 -8.47
N LEU A 372 -6.06 -3.29 -9.17
CA LEU A 372 -4.80 -3.77 -8.57
C LEU A 372 -4.26 -2.81 -7.51
N SER A 373 -4.46 -1.51 -7.70
CA SER A 373 -4.05 -0.53 -6.71
C SER A 373 -4.92 -0.58 -5.46
N LEU A 374 -6.25 -0.54 -5.62
CA LEU A 374 -7.26 -0.58 -4.54
C LEU A 374 -7.00 -1.81 -3.66
N ASN A 375 -6.78 -2.95 -4.31
CA ASN A 375 -6.63 -4.22 -3.63
C ASN A 375 -5.16 -4.63 -3.41
N GLY A 376 -4.17 -3.81 -3.78
CA GLY A 376 -2.75 -4.19 -3.74
C GLY A 376 -2.25 -4.56 -2.34
N HIS A 377 -2.84 -3.97 -1.30
CA HIS A 377 -2.54 -4.31 0.10
C HIS A 377 -3.15 -5.65 0.56
N LEU A 378 -4.14 -6.17 -0.17
CA LEU A 378 -4.78 -7.47 0.07
C LEU A 378 -4.15 -8.56 -0.78
N LEU A 379 -3.80 -8.23 -2.03
CA LEU A 379 -3.21 -9.14 -3.01
C LEU A 379 -1.78 -9.50 -2.60
N GLY A 380 -1.46 -10.80 -2.55
CA GLY A 380 -0.14 -11.32 -2.15
C GLY A 380 0.03 -11.58 -0.65
N ARG A 381 -0.96 -11.20 0.19
CA ARG A 381 -0.97 -11.57 1.61
C ARG A 381 -1.76 -12.88 1.81
N GLN A 382 -1.21 -13.80 2.61
CA GLN A 382 -1.96 -14.98 3.04
C GLN A 382 -2.72 -14.69 4.35
N PRO A 383 -3.98 -15.15 4.50
CA PRO A 383 -4.77 -15.94 3.55
C PRO A 383 -5.19 -15.14 2.32
N PHE A 384 -5.04 -15.74 1.14
CA PHE A 384 -5.28 -15.04 -0.13
C PHE A 384 -6.78 -14.73 -0.31
N PRO A 385 -7.15 -13.49 -0.64
CA PRO A 385 -8.55 -13.10 -0.80
C PRO A 385 -9.17 -13.72 -2.06
N ASN A 386 -10.49 -13.95 -2.05
CA ASN A 386 -11.18 -14.36 -3.26
C ASN A 386 -11.25 -13.19 -4.27
N ILE A 387 -10.51 -13.31 -5.38
CA ILE A 387 -10.40 -12.27 -6.42
C ILE A 387 -11.76 -11.91 -7.02
N VAL A 388 -12.67 -12.88 -7.16
CA VAL A 388 -14.00 -12.68 -7.71
C VAL A 388 -14.82 -11.79 -6.80
N GLN A 389 -14.74 -11.99 -5.48
CA GLN A 389 -15.43 -11.15 -4.50
C GLN A 389 -14.89 -9.71 -4.49
N LEU A 390 -13.58 -9.53 -4.67
CA LEU A 390 -12.99 -8.20 -4.81
C LEU A 390 -13.47 -7.54 -6.11
N GLY A 391 -13.48 -8.26 -7.23
CA GLY A 391 -13.98 -7.76 -8.51
C GLY A 391 -15.46 -7.37 -8.50
N LEU A 392 -16.30 -8.04 -7.69
CA LEU A 392 -17.71 -7.67 -7.50
C LEU A 392 -17.90 -6.30 -6.81
N CYS A 393 -16.87 -5.81 -6.10
CA CYS A 393 -16.90 -4.50 -5.45
C CYS A 393 -16.64 -3.34 -6.44
N GLU A 394 -16.12 -3.64 -7.63
CA GLU A 394 -15.82 -2.63 -8.66
C GLU A 394 -17.08 -2.05 -9.33
N PRO A 395 -16.98 -0.87 -9.97
CA PRO A 395 -18.08 -0.26 -10.71
C PRO A 395 -18.64 -1.18 -11.80
N GLU A 396 -19.96 -1.14 -12.05
CA GLU A 396 -20.58 -2.01 -13.07
C GLU A 396 -20.10 -1.76 -14.50
N THR A 397 -19.56 -0.57 -14.77
CA THR A 397 -18.95 -0.20 -16.05
C THR A 397 -17.57 -0.82 -16.24
N SER A 398 -16.95 -1.32 -15.17
CA SER A 398 -15.61 -1.91 -15.19
C SER A 398 -15.64 -3.31 -15.80
N GLU A 399 -14.66 -3.61 -16.64
CA GLU A 399 -14.47 -4.96 -17.20
C GLU A 399 -14.18 -6.00 -16.11
N VAL A 400 -13.45 -5.59 -15.07
CA VAL A 400 -13.16 -6.41 -13.88
C VAL A 400 -14.46 -6.91 -13.23
N TYR A 401 -15.44 -6.03 -13.08
CA TYR A 401 -16.74 -6.39 -12.51
C TYR A 401 -17.50 -7.35 -13.41
N GLN A 402 -17.49 -7.13 -14.72
CA GLN A 402 -18.21 -7.98 -15.67
C GLN A 402 -17.65 -9.40 -15.69
N GLN A 403 -16.32 -9.54 -15.70
CA GLN A 403 -15.65 -10.84 -15.61
C GLN A 403 -15.91 -11.53 -14.27
N ALA A 404 -15.75 -10.80 -13.16
CA ALA A 404 -16.01 -11.36 -11.83
C ALA A 404 -17.48 -11.79 -11.68
N LYS A 405 -18.43 -11.00 -12.19
CA LYS A 405 -19.86 -11.37 -12.16
C LYS A 405 -20.15 -12.62 -12.99
N LEU A 406 -19.48 -12.79 -14.13
CA LEU A 406 -19.62 -13.98 -14.96
C LEU A 406 -19.07 -15.23 -14.25
N GLN A 407 -17.87 -15.15 -13.68
CA GLN A 407 -17.26 -16.23 -12.90
C GLN A 407 -18.10 -16.57 -11.67
N ALA A 408 -18.57 -15.55 -10.93
CA ALA A 408 -19.42 -15.74 -9.77
C ALA A 408 -20.69 -16.51 -10.12
N LYS A 409 -21.40 -16.17 -11.20
CA LYS A 409 -22.61 -16.89 -11.62
C LYS A 409 -22.35 -18.37 -11.93
N GLN A 410 -21.20 -18.70 -12.50
CA GLN A 410 -20.83 -20.09 -12.78
C GLN A 410 -20.54 -20.87 -11.49
N GLU A 411 -19.94 -20.22 -10.50
CA GLU A 411 -19.57 -20.85 -9.22
C GLU A 411 -20.69 -20.88 -8.18
N VAL A 412 -21.70 -20.00 -8.27
CA VAL A 412 -22.89 -20.05 -7.40
C VAL A 412 -23.66 -21.36 -7.61
N ASP A 413 -23.75 -21.85 -8.84
CA ASP A 413 -24.30 -23.17 -9.14
C ASP A 413 -23.55 -24.32 -8.44
N HIS A 414 -22.29 -24.08 -8.06
CA HIS A 414 -21.41 -25.02 -7.35
C HIS A 414 -21.44 -24.85 -5.81
N GLY A 415 -22.28 -23.96 -5.28
CA GLY A 415 -22.48 -23.75 -3.84
C GLY A 415 -21.58 -22.71 -3.19
N MET A 416 -20.86 -21.89 -3.99
CA MET A 416 -20.10 -20.75 -3.48
C MET A 416 -21.02 -19.56 -3.19
N LEU A 417 -20.73 -18.82 -2.12
CA LEU A 417 -21.53 -17.68 -1.69
C LEU A 417 -20.83 -16.37 -2.07
N TYR A 418 -21.43 -15.61 -2.98
CA TYR A 418 -20.95 -14.28 -3.37
C TYR A 418 -21.89 -13.19 -2.90
N LEU A 419 -21.31 -12.02 -2.58
CA LEU A 419 -22.04 -10.84 -2.13
C LEU A 419 -21.93 -9.73 -3.17
N GLU A 420 -23.08 -9.17 -3.52
CA GLU A 420 -23.21 -8.02 -4.39
C GLU A 420 -23.40 -6.75 -3.56
N TRP A 421 -22.56 -5.75 -3.82
CA TRP A 421 -22.67 -4.44 -3.19
C TRP A 421 -23.62 -3.54 -4.00
N ILE A 422 -24.81 -3.25 -3.46
CA ILE A 422 -25.89 -2.59 -4.19
C ILE A 422 -25.65 -1.08 -4.33
N ASN A 423 -25.33 -0.41 -3.22
CA ASN A 423 -25.24 1.05 -3.17
C ASN A 423 -23.92 1.62 -3.70
N LYS A 424 -23.06 0.79 -4.31
CA LYS A 424 -21.76 1.20 -4.87
C LYS A 424 -21.84 2.30 -5.92
N LYS A 425 -22.94 2.37 -6.69
CA LYS A 425 -23.16 3.41 -7.72
C LYS A 425 -23.24 4.83 -7.15
N ASN A 426 -23.68 4.96 -5.89
CA ASN A 426 -23.86 6.25 -5.24
C ASN A 426 -22.54 6.77 -4.66
N ILE A 427 -21.60 5.88 -4.39
CA ILE A 427 -20.23 6.21 -3.99
C ILE A 427 -19.46 6.53 -5.27
N LYS A 428 -19.85 7.64 -5.92
CA LYS A 428 -19.07 8.17 -7.02
C LYS A 428 -17.74 8.66 -6.46
N ASN A 429 -16.64 8.21 -7.06
CA ASN A 429 -15.33 8.81 -6.85
C ASN A 429 -15.47 10.35 -6.88
N LEU A 430 -15.17 10.97 -5.74
CA LEU A 430 -15.30 12.42 -5.60
C LEU A 430 -14.22 13.13 -6.43
N SER A 431 -13.14 12.42 -6.74
CA SER A 431 -12.10 12.86 -7.68
C SER A 431 -12.69 13.10 -9.07
N ARG A 432 -12.32 14.24 -9.65
CA ARG A 432 -12.60 14.62 -11.04
C ARG A 432 -11.75 13.83 -12.01
N LEU A 433 -10.49 13.58 -11.65
CA LEU A 433 -9.51 12.89 -12.47
C LEU A 433 -8.54 12.13 -11.57
N VAL A 434 -8.16 10.93 -11.96
CA VAL A 434 -7.11 10.14 -11.34
C VAL A 434 -6.05 9.90 -12.41
N VAL A 435 -4.80 10.25 -12.13
CA VAL A 435 -3.69 10.09 -13.06
C VAL A 435 -2.62 9.24 -12.37
N ARG A 436 -2.11 8.24 -13.09
CA ARG A 436 -0.90 7.49 -12.71
C ARG A 436 0.19 7.72 -13.75
N PRO A 437 0.98 8.79 -13.58
CA PRO A 437 2.10 9.03 -14.49
C PRO A 437 3.40 8.39 -13.99
N HIS A 438 3.45 7.96 -12.73
CA HIS A 438 4.65 7.43 -12.07
C HIS A 438 4.56 5.91 -11.89
N THR A 439 5.71 5.24 -11.94
CA THR A 439 5.84 3.82 -11.63
C THR A 439 5.98 3.55 -10.13
N ASP A 440 6.18 4.61 -9.35
CA ASP A 440 6.42 4.55 -7.90
C ASP A 440 5.75 5.73 -7.17
N ALA A 441 5.89 5.80 -5.85
CA ALA A 441 5.25 6.78 -4.97
C ALA A 441 5.47 8.23 -5.42
N VAL A 442 4.42 9.05 -5.29
CA VAL A 442 4.43 10.47 -5.69
C VAL A 442 4.55 11.37 -4.48
N TYR A 443 5.74 11.94 -4.27
CA TYR A 443 6.02 12.81 -3.13
C TYR A 443 5.43 14.21 -3.27
N HIS A 444 5.51 14.79 -4.46
CA HIS A 444 5.01 16.14 -4.67
C HIS A 444 4.35 16.28 -6.05
N ALA A 445 3.29 17.07 -6.09
CA ALA A 445 2.66 17.47 -7.32
C ALA A 445 2.20 18.92 -7.20
N CYS A 446 2.30 19.67 -8.30
CA CYS A 446 1.91 21.06 -8.35
C CYS A 446 1.21 21.46 -9.64
N PHE A 447 0.28 22.41 -9.52
CA PHE A 447 -0.31 23.08 -10.67
C PHE A 447 0.65 24.12 -11.23
N SER A 448 0.56 24.37 -12.52
CA SER A 448 1.03 25.62 -13.13
C SER A 448 0.18 26.79 -12.66
N GLU A 449 0.73 28.01 -12.73
CA GLU A 449 0.03 29.24 -12.36
C GLU A 449 -1.19 29.51 -13.25
N ASP A 450 -1.15 29.07 -14.51
CA ASP A 450 -2.31 29.09 -15.41
C ASP A 450 -3.37 28.00 -15.10
N GLY A 451 -3.07 27.04 -14.22
CA GLY A 451 -3.92 25.90 -13.85
C GLY A 451 -4.12 24.84 -14.93
N GLN A 452 -3.44 24.94 -16.08
CA GLN A 452 -3.64 24.05 -17.23
C GLN A 452 -2.77 22.80 -17.19
N ARG A 453 -1.63 22.85 -16.49
CA ARG A 453 -0.63 21.78 -16.41
C ARG A 453 -0.41 21.38 -14.97
N ILE A 454 0.00 20.13 -14.78
CA ILE A 454 0.45 19.59 -13.50
C ILE A 454 1.84 19.01 -13.71
N ALA A 455 2.75 19.36 -12.81
CA ALA A 455 4.05 18.73 -12.70
C ALA A 455 4.07 17.86 -11.46
N SER A 456 4.63 16.66 -11.57
CA SER A 456 4.73 15.73 -10.47
C SER A 456 6.08 15.04 -10.45
N CYS A 457 6.51 14.72 -9.24
CA CYS A 457 7.79 14.08 -8.98
C CYS A 457 7.67 13.08 -7.82
N GLY A 458 8.52 12.06 -7.84
CA GLY A 458 8.47 10.99 -6.85
C GLY A 458 9.71 10.12 -6.81
N VAL A 459 9.52 8.91 -6.31
CA VAL A 459 10.57 7.89 -6.10
C VAL A 459 11.13 7.37 -7.42
N ASP A 460 10.33 7.38 -8.49
CA ASP A 460 10.75 6.92 -9.82
C ASP A 460 11.83 7.81 -10.49
N LYS A 461 12.28 8.87 -9.80
CA LYS A 461 13.35 9.79 -10.20
C LYS A 461 12.99 10.65 -11.42
N THR A 462 11.75 10.59 -11.86
CA THR A 462 11.26 11.32 -13.03
C THR A 462 10.48 12.56 -12.63
N LEU A 463 10.53 13.56 -13.50
CA LEU A 463 9.60 14.66 -13.55
C LEU A 463 8.62 14.38 -14.68
N GLN A 464 7.35 14.25 -14.31
CA GLN A 464 6.24 14.07 -15.25
C GLN A 464 5.46 15.37 -15.33
N VAL A 465 5.11 15.79 -16.54
CA VAL A 465 4.24 16.95 -16.78
C VAL A 465 3.07 16.50 -17.64
N PHE A 466 1.85 16.81 -17.21
CA PHE A 466 0.63 16.41 -17.92
C PHE A 466 -0.44 17.51 -17.85
N LYS A 467 -1.43 17.41 -18.73
CA LYS A 467 -2.54 18.38 -18.78
C LYS A 467 -3.49 18.14 -17.60
N ALA A 468 -3.84 19.20 -16.87
CA ALA A 468 -4.70 19.12 -15.69
C ALA A 468 -6.14 18.66 -16.03
N GLU A 469 -6.65 18.98 -17.21
CA GLU A 469 -8.02 18.64 -17.61
C GLU A 469 -8.21 17.15 -17.91
N THR A 470 -7.30 16.58 -18.71
CA THR A 470 -7.42 15.27 -19.36
C THR A 470 -6.48 14.21 -18.79
N GLY A 471 -5.42 14.61 -18.08
CA GLY A 471 -4.36 13.70 -17.64
C GLY A 471 -3.39 13.29 -18.75
N GLU A 472 -3.50 13.89 -19.94
CA GLU A 472 -2.61 13.59 -21.06
C GLU A 472 -1.17 13.99 -20.73
N LYS A 473 -0.26 13.03 -20.87
CA LYS A 473 1.17 13.19 -20.63
C LYS A 473 1.79 14.10 -21.70
N LEU A 474 2.45 15.16 -21.25
CA LEU A 474 3.13 16.15 -22.09
C LEU A 474 4.65 15.91 -22.11
N LEU A 475 5.27 15.75 -20.94
CA LEU A 475 6.70 15.54 -20.81
C LEU A 475 7.02 14.43 -19.80
N GLU A 476 8.07 13.69 -20.12
CA GLU A 476 8.73 12.73 -19.24
C GLU A 476 10.22 13.01 -19.22
N ILE A 477 10.73 13.37 -18.05
CA ILE A 477 12.12 13.79 -17.89
C ILE A 477 12.73 12.96 -16.77
N LYS A 478 13.81 12.23 -17.05
CA LYS A 478 14.65 11.65 -16.00
C LYS A 478 15.37 12.80 -15.29
N ALA A 479 14.81 13.26 -14.18
CA ALA A 479 15.23 14.50 -13.57
C ALA A 479 16.51 14.30 -12.74
N HIS A 480 16.53 13.27 -11.90
CA HIS A 480 17.62 13.00 -10.97
C HIS A 480 18.05 11.52 -10.99
N GLU A 481 19.20 11.23 -10.37
CA GLU A 481 19.69 9.85 -10.20
C GLU A 481 19.14 9.19 -8.91
N ASP A 482 18.59 10.02 -8.03
CA ASP A 482 17.93 9.63 -6.77
C ASP A 482 16.52 10.26 -6.69
N GLU A 483 15.78 9.93 -5.64
CA GLU A 483 14.38 10.32 -5.45
C GLU A 483 14.17 11.84 -5.50
N VAL A 484 13.07 12.30 -6.12
CA VAL A 484 12.75 13.72 -6.24
C VAL A 484 11.70 14.11 -5.19
N LEU A 485 12.10 14.94 -4.23
CA LEU A 485 11.31 15.26 -3.04
C LEU A 485 10.27 16.35 -3.30
N CYS A 486 10.61 17.36 -4.11
CA CYS A 486 9.71 18.47 -4.41
C CYS A 486 9.98 19.05 -5.81
N CYS A 487 8.91 19.55 -6.43
CA CYS A 487 8.95 20.26 -7.70
C CYS A 487 8.06 21.51 -7.64
N ALA A 488 8.40 22.56 -8.39
CA ALA A 488 7.62 23.79 -8.46
C ALA A 488 7.73 24.47 -9.83
N PHE A 489 6.63 25.07 -10.29
CA PHE A 489 6.60 25.95 -11.47
C PHE A 489 7.09 27.35 -11.14
N SER A 490 7.69 28.02 -12.12
CA SER A 490 7.95 29.46 -12.07
C SER A 490 6.68 30.27 -12.34
N THR A 491 6.67 31.55 -11.96
CA THR A 491 5.53 32.49 -12.14
C THR A 491 4.98 32.58 -13.57
N ASP A 492 5.84 32.32 -14.54
CA ASP A 492 5.54 32.41 -15.97
C ASP A 492 5.33 31.02 -16.60
N ASP A 493 5.32 29.97 -15.78
CA ASP A 493 5.23 28.56 -16.13
C ASP A 493 6.26 28.12 -17.18
N ARG A 494 7.35 28.87 -17.40
CA ARG A 494 8.40 28.53 -18.38
C ARG A 494 9.43 27.56 -17.81
N PHE A 495 9.64 27.58 -16.50
CA PHE A 495 10.62 26.77 -15.82
C PHE A 495 9.97 25.89 -14.74
N ILE A 496 10.58 24.73 -14.52
CA ILE A 496 10.26 23.83 -13.41
C ILE A 496 11.53 23.59 -12.63
N ALA A 497 11.51 23.81 -11.33
CA ALA A 497 12.59 23.41 -10.43
C ALA A 497 12.28 22.04 -9.84
N THR A 498 13.30 21.19 -9.75
CA THR A 498 13.24 19.91 -9.04
C THR A 498 14.37 19.84 -8.02
N CYS A 499 14.07 19.29 -6.85
CA CYS A 499 15.04 19.08 -5.78
C CYS A 499 14.94 17.65 -5.24
N SER A 500 16.08 17.06 -4.91
CA SER A 500 16.22 15.60 -4.75
C SER A 500 17.10 15.24 -3.56
N VAL A 501 17.04 13.96 -3.20
CA VAL A 501 17.97 13.28 -2.29
C VAL A 501 19.42 13.34 -2.79
N ASP A 502 19.63 13.52 -4.11
CA ASP A 502 20.96 13.71 -4.71
C ASP A 502 21.65 15.04 -4.34
N LYS A 503 21.01 15.87 -3.50
CA LYS A 503 21.48 17.17 -2.97
C LYS A 503 21.49 18.29 -4.00
N LYS A 504 21.03 18.02 -5.23
CA LYS A 504 21.05 18.99 -6.34
C LYS A 504 19.68 19.59 -6.55
N VAL A 505 19.71 20.80 -7.11
CA VAL A 505 18.53 21.51 -7.59
C VAL A 505 18.70 21.72 -9.09
N LYS A 506 17.77 21.20 -9.87
CA LYS A 506 17.81 21.27 -11.34
C LYS A 506 16.64 22.11 -11.85
N ILE A 507 16.92 22.92 -12.87
CA ILE A 507 15.93 23.78 -13.51
C ILE A 507 15.71 23.29 -14.94
N TRP A 508 14.47 23.01 -15.26
CA TRP A 508 14.02 22.46 -16.53
C TRP A 508 13.18 23.47 -17.28
N ASN A 509 13.27 23.45 -18.60
CA ASN A 509 12.33 24.18 -19.44
C ASN A 509 11.02 23.37 -19.55
N SER A 510 9.90 23.97 -19.17
CA SER A 510 8.60 23.30 -19.07
C SER A 510 7.97 22.89 -20.41
N MET A 511 8.50 23.38 -21.54
CA MET A 511 7.98 23.10 -22.89
C MET A 511 8.84 22.08 -23.64
N THR A 512 10.16 22.16 -23.45
CA THR A 512 11.12 21.29 -24.17
C THR A 512 11.64 20.14 -23.34
N GLY A 513 11.53 20.22 -22.01
CA GLY A 513 12.17 19.29 -21.08
C GLY A 513 13.71 19.40 -21.05
N GLY A 514 14.28 20.43 -21.68
CA GLY A 514 15.72 20.67 -21.66
C GLY A 514 16.19 21.18 -20.30
N LEU A 515 17.32 20.65 -19.83
CA LEU A 515 18.00 21.12 -18.62
C LEU A 515 18.60 22.51 -18.86
N VAL A 516 18.26 23.48 -18.01
CA VAL A 516 18.70 24.88 -18.11
C VAL A 516 19.85 25.14 -17.14
N HIS A 517 19.63 24.85 -15.85
CA HIS A 517 20.61 25.06 -14.78
C HIS A 517 20.67 23.89 -13.81
N VAL A 518 21.84 23.71 -13.20
CA VAL A 518 22.10 22.77 -12.11
C VAL A 518 22.80 23.55 -11.00
N TYR A 519 22.22 23.53 -9.81
CA TYR A 519 22.79 24.09 -8.59
C TYR A 519 23.16 22.94 -7.66
N ASP A 520 24.44 22.89 -7.27
CA ASP A 520 25.05 21.80 -6.49
C ASP A 520 25.91 22.43 -5.38
N GLU A 521 25.23 22.96 -4.34
CA GLU A 521 25.90 23.53 -3.16
C GLU A 521 25.37 23.00 -1.81
N HIS A 522 24.19 22.39 -1.78
CA HIS A 522 23.64 21.88 -0.52
C HIS A 522 24.44 20.64 -0.07
N SER A 523 24.71 20.54 1.23
CA SER A 523 25.47 19.40 1.77
C SER A 523 24.61 18.19 2.07
N GLU A 524 23.29 18.36 2.14
CA GLU A 524 22.30 17.29 2.38
C GLU A 524 21.09 17.43 1.45
N GLN A 525 20.21 16.44 1.47
CA GLN A 525 19.01 16.41 0.62
C GLN A 525 18.17 17.69 0.75
N VAL A 526 17.64 18.14 -0.38
CA VAL A 526 16.84 19.37 -0.48
C VAL A 526 15.37 18.97 -0.46
N ASN A 527 14.67 19.31 0.63
CA ASN A 527 13.31 18.84 0.91
C ASN A 527 12.24 19.66 0.19
N CYS A 528 12.47 20.96 -0.03
CA CYS A 528 11.49 21.85 -0.63
C CYS A 528 12.15 22.89 -1.53
N CYS A 529 11.49 23.19 -2.65
CA CYS A 529 11.83 24.29 -3.54
C CYS A 529 10.57 25.09 -3.90
N HIS A 530 10.67 26.41 -3.91
CA HIS A 530 9.54 27.28 -4.26
C HIS A 530 10.02 28.54 -4.99
N PHE A 531 9.34 28.89 -6.08
CA PHE A 531 9.61 30.12 -6.82
C PHE A 531 8.89 31.31 -6.18
N THR A 532 9.34 32.52 -6.51
CA THR A 532 8.59 33.75 -6.29
C THR A 532 7.22 33.71 -6.98
N ASN A 533 6.27 34.55 -6.56
CA ASN A 533 4.91 34.63 -7.13
C ASN A 533 4.75 35.77 -8.16
N ASN A 534 5.54 36.85 -8.05
CA ASN A 534 5.51 37.98 -8.98
C ASN A 534 6.61 37.86 -10.05
N SER A 535 6.28 38.31 -11.27
CA SER A 535 7.19 38.26 -12.43
C SER A 535 8.37 39.26 -12.38
N HIS A 536 8.45 40.11 -11.36
CA HIS A 536 9.46 41.17 -11.26
C HIS A 536 10.86 40.66 -10.91
N TYR A 537 10.98 39.63 -10.08
CA TYR A 537 12.24 38.97 -9.73
C TYR A 537 11.99 37.47 -9.71
N LEU A 538 12.73 36.72 -10.50
CA LEU A 538 12.57 35.26 -10.57
C LEU A 538 13.61 34.62 -9.65
N LEU A 539 13.22 34.46 -8.38
CA LEU A 539 14.05 33.82 -7.36
C LEU A 539 13.49 32.44 -7.01
N LEU A 540 14.39 31.54 -6.62
CA LEU A 540 14.07 30.23 -6.12
C LEU A 540 14.56 30.13 -4.67
N ALA A 541 13.69 29.73 -3.75
CA ALA A 541 14.05 29.37 -2.40
C ALA A 541 14.18 27.86 -2.29
N THR A 542 15.22 27.38 -1.62
CA THR A 542 15.45 25.96 -1.36
C THR A 542 15.71 25.72 0.12
N ALA A 543 15.08 24.69 0.66
CA ALA A 543 15.19 24.24 2.04
C ALA A 543 15.80 22.84 2.09
N SER A 544 16.84 22.65 2.91
CA SER A 544 17.58 21.39 3.00
C SER A 544 17.68 20.87 4.43
N SER A 545 18.00 19.58 4.52
CA SER A 545 18.37 18.91 5.78
C SER A 545 19.72 19.36 6.34
N ASP A 546 20.47 20.19 5.59
CA ASP A 546 21.71 20.83 6.06
C ASP A 546 21.48 22.01 7.03
N CYS A 547 20.22 22.24 7.43
CA CYS A 547 19.76 23.34 8.28
C CYS A 547 19.80 24.73 7.62
N PHE A 548 20.10 24.83 6.32
CA PHE A 548 20.17 26.09 5.60
C PHE A 548 18.99 26.29 4.66
N LEU A 549 18.70 27.57 4.43
CA LEU A 549 17.88 28.02 3.32
C LEU A 549 18.76 28.79 2.34
N LYS A 550 18.62 28.49 1.05
CA LYS A 550 19.34 29.20 -0.01
C LYS A 550 18.35 29.90 -0.94
N LEU A 551 18.72 31.11 -1.37
CA LEU A 551 18.03 31.87 -2.41
C LEU A 551 18.89 31.89 -3.67
N TRP A 552 18.29 31.51 -4.79
CA TRP A 552 18.91 31.46 -6.09
C TRP A 552 18.27 32.51 -7.00
N ASP A 553 19.09 33.19 -7.77
CA ASP A 553 18.64 34.04 -8.88
C ASP A 553 18.87 33.26 -10.16
N LEU A 554 17.82 32.96 -10.94
CA LEU A 554 17.98 32.18 -12.17
C LEU A 554 18.83 32.91 -13.23
N ASN A 555 19.00 34.23 -13.12
CA ASN A 555 19.90 34.97 -14.00
C ASN A 555 21.38 34.76 -13.65
N GLN A 556 21.66 34.22 -12.46
CA GLN A 556 23.00 33.98 -11.95
C GLN A 556 23.25 32.47 -11.79
N LYS A 557 24.53 32.09 -11.93
CA LYS A 557 24.95 30.69 -11.75
C LYS A 557 25.26 30.34 -10.29
N GLU A 558 25.43 31.35 -9.44
CA GLU A 558 25.82 31.18 -8.03
C GLU A 558 24.63 31.42 -7.10
N CYS A 559 24.71 30.88 -5.88
CA CYS A 559 23.76 31.19 -4.83
C CYS A 559 23.80 32.68 -4.47
N ARG A 560 22.62 33.32 -4.46
CA ARG A 560 22.50 34.75 -4.15
C ARG A 560 22.65 35.01 -2.65
N ASN A 561 21.96 34.22 -1.83
CA ASN A 561 21.98 34.36 -0.36
C ASN A 561 21.88 32.98 0.31
N THR A 562 22.63 32.78 1.39
CA THR A 562 22.48 31.64 2.32
C THR A 562 22.03 32.18 3.67
N MET A 563 20.88 31.70 4.17
CA MET A 563 20.25 32.15 5.41
C MET A 563 20.56 31.17 6.55
N PHE A 564 21.09 31.71 7.65
CA PHE A 564 21.51 30.95 8.83
C PHE A 564 20.52 31.18 9.98
N GLY A 565 20.08 30.11 10.66
CA GLY A 565 19.32 30.26 11.90
C GLY A 565 18.48 29.08 12.35
N HIS A 566 18.23 28.09 11.48
CA HIS A 566 17.60 26.84 11.89
C HIS A 566 18.62 25.89 12.54
N THR A 567 18.19 25.16 13.57
CA THR A 567 19.06 24.23 14.30
C THR A 567 18.89 22.77 13.87
N ASN A 568 17.89 22.50 13.02
CA ASN A 568 17.59 21.18 12.49
C ASN A 568 17.06 21.30 11.05
N SER A 569 16.83 20.18 10.38
CA SER A 569 16.38 20.12 8.97
C SER A 569 15.24 21.07 8.67
N VAL A 570 15.36 21.81 7.57
CA VAL A 570 14.28 22.67 7.09
C VAL A 570 13.42 21.84 6.13
N ASN A 571 12.16 21.65 6.51
CA ASN A 571 11.26 20.75 5.80
C ASN A 571 10.54 21.46 4.66
N HIS A 572 10.18 22.73 4.86
CA HIS A 572 9.35 23.47 3.91
C HIS A 572 9.69 24.96 3.92
N CYS A 573 9.53 25.60 2.75
CA CYS A 573 9.67 27.04 2.61
C CYS A 573 8.69 27.57 1.55
N ARG A 574 8.13 28.76 1.80
CA ARG A 574 7.20 29.40 0.86
C ARG A 574 7.34 30.91 0.87
N PHE A 575 7.42 31.52 -0.32
CA PHE A 575 7.40 32.97 -0.46
C PHE A 575 6.04 33.53 -0.06
N SER A 576 6.03 34.73 0.51
CA SER A 576 4.80 35.48 0.73
C SER A 576 4.17 35.87 -0.61
N PRO A 577 2.86 36.10 -0.68
CA PRO A 577 2.19 36.55 -1.91
C PRO A 577 2.77 37.85 -2.51
N ASP A 578 3.41 38.69 -1.67
CA ASP A 578 4.06 39.93 -2.07
C ASP A 578 5.58 39.81 -2.34
N ASP A 579 6.13 38.60 -2.25
CA ASP A 579 7.56 38.23 -2.38
C ASP A 579 8.54 39.00 -1.51
N LYS A 580 8.06 39.77 -0.51
CA LYS A 580 8.96 40.50 0.41
C LYS A 580 9.49 39.60 1.52
N LEU A 581 8.72 38.57 1.88
CA LEU A 581 9.04 37.66 2.97
C LEU A 581 9.16 36.22 2.46
N LEU A 582 9.98 35.44 3.14
CA LEU A 582 10.04 34.00 2.98
C LEU A 582 9.69 33.36 4.33
N ALA A 583 8.69 32.48 4.35
CA ALA A 583 8.41 31.64 5.50
C ALA A 583 9.22 30.34 5.40
N SER A 584 9.78 29.90 6.51
CA SER A 584 10.46 28.62 6.62
C SER A 584 10.01 27.83 7.85
N CYS A 585 9.90 26.52 7.64
CA CYS A 585 9.34 25.57 8.58
C CYS A 585 10.32 24.42 8.80
N SER A 586 10.69 24.16 10.05
CA SER A 586 11.76 23.23 10.41
C SER A 586 11.35 22.19 11.46
N ALA A 587 12.08 21.09 11.47
CA ALA A 587 12.04 20.07 12.51
C ALA A 587 12.54 20.58 13.89
N ASP A 588 13.16 21.77 13.95
CA ASP A 588 13.51 22.41 15.22
C ASP A 588 12.30 22.94 16.01
N GLY A 589 11.10 22.89 15.43
CA GLY A 589 9.85 23.35 16.03
C GLY A 589 9.59 24.85 15.86
N THR A 590 10.32 25.51 14.97
CA THR A 590 10.17 26.94 14.70
C THR A 590 9.60 27.22 13.31
N LEU A 591 8.79 28.29 13.26
CA LEU A 591 8.42 29.01 12.05
C LEU A 591 9.24 30.30 12.02
N LYS A 592 10.06 30.50 10.99
CA LYS A 592 10.84 31.73 10.81
C LYS A 592 10.38 32.50 9.58
N LEU A 593 10.42 33.83 9.67
CA LEU A 593 10.15 34.76 8.57
C LEU A 593 11.42 35.52 8.24
N TRP A 594 11.81 35.47 6.97
CA TRP A 594 13.02 36.11 6.45
C TRP A 594 12.62 37.25 5.52
N ASP A 595 13.38 38.35 5.55
CA ASP A 595 13.24 39.39 4.54
C ASP A 595 14.05 39.02 3.30
N VAL A 596 13.39 38.92 2.14
CA VAL A 596 14.00 38.41 0.89
C VAL A 596 15.09 39.35 0.37
N LYS A 597 14.95 40.67 0.58
CA LYS A 597 15.94 41.64 0.07
C LYS A 597 17.23 41.64 0.89
N SER A 598 17.11 41.52 2.20
CA SER A 598 18.24 41.58 3.13
C SER A 598 18.77 40.20 3.55
N ALA A 599 17.99 39.14 3.30
CA ALA A 599 18.22 37.76 3.76
C ALA A 599 18.40 37.63 5.28
N ASN A 600 17.88 38.59 6.05
CA ASN A 600 17.94 38.58 7.50
C ASN A 600 16.67 37.97 8.09
N GLU A 601 16.83 37.34 9.26
CA GLU A 601 15.72 36.87 10.07
C GLU A 601 14.92 38.07 10.58
N ARG A 602 13.63 38.13 10.23
CA ARG A 602 12.71 39.18 10.67
C ARG A 602 11.97 38.78 11.94
N LYS A 603 11.47 37.54 12.00
CA LYS A 603 10.72 36.99 13.13
C LYS A 603 10.95 35.49 13.26
N SER A 604 10.91 34.99 14.50
CA SER A 604 10.86 33.57 14.82
C SER A 604 9.73 33.31 15.81
N ILE A 605 8.93 32.29 15.50
CA ILE A 605 7.82 31.81 16.31
C ILE A 605 8.15 30.37 16.71
N ASN A 606 8.22 30.12 18.01
CA ASN A 606 8.50 28.78 18.54
C ASN A 606 7.19 28.05 18.84
N VAL A 607 6.84 27.09 17.98
CA VAL A 607 5.58 26.35 18.06
C VAL A 607 5.60 25.35 19.23
N LYS A 608 6.78 24.94 19.72
CA LYS A 608 6.91 24.03 20.87
C LYS A 608 6.21 24.55 22.12
N GLN A 609 6.16 25.88 22.30
CA GLN A 609 5.56 26.48 23.49
C GLN A 609 4.06 26.20 23.61
N PHE A 610 3.34 26.01 22.49
CA PHE A 610 1.90 25.72 22.51
C PHE A 610 1.57 24.27 22.90
N PHE A 611 2.58 23.38 22.96
CA PHE A 611 2.43 22.00 23.42
C PHE A 611 2.85 21.80 24.88
N LEU A 612 3.54 22.77 25.50
CA LEU A 612 3.98 22.66 26.90
C LEU A 612 2.85 22.82 27.92
N ASN A 613 1.68 23.30 27.49
CA ASN A 613 0.52 23.53 28.36
C ASN A 613 -0.47 22.33 28.40
N SER A 614 -0.23 21.24 27.66
CA SER A 614 -1.05 20.02 27.75
C SER A 614 -0.54 19.10 28.87
N GLU A 615 -1.44 18.48 29.62
CA GLU A 615 -1.21 17.65 30.83
C GLU A 615 -0.36 16.37 30.64
N GLU A 616 0.36 16.21 29.52
CA GLU A 616 1.17 15.02 29.24
C GLU A 616 2.59 15.11 29.83
N PRO A 617 3.17 14.00 30.34
CA PRO A 617 4.46 14.02 31.03
C PRO A 617 5.60 14.53 30.16
N GLN A 618 6.43 15.38 30.77
CA GLN A 618 7.61 16.02 30.19
C GLN A 618 8.81 15.06 30.13
N GLU A 619 9.20 14.66 28.92
CA GLU A 619 10.58 14.39 28.52
C GLU A 619 10.69 14.70 27.01
N ASP A 620 11.45 15.73 26.66
CA ASP A 620 11.86 16.14 25.29
C ASP A 620 10.84 15.90 24.15
N MET A 621 9.67 16.55 24.21
CA MET A 621 8.73 16.51 23.09
C MET A 621 9.29 17.26 21.87
N GLU A 622 9.84 16.50 20.91
CA GLU A 622 10.17 17.02 19.59
C GLU A 622 8.88 17.36 18.82
N VAL A 623 8.64 18.66 18.62
CA VAL A 623 7.57 19.17 17.76
C VAL A 623 8.18 19.50 16.41
N ILE A 624 7.77 18.78 15.38
CA ILE A 624 8.22 18.96 14.00
C ILE A 624 7.17 19.79 13.28
N VAL A 625 7.58 20.92 12.69
CA VAL A 625 6.72 21.69 11.76
C VAL A 625 6.93 21.14 10.36
N LYS A 626 5.85 20.68 9.72
CA LYS A 626 5.90 19.93 8.46
C LYS A 626 5.75 20.84 7.24
N CYS A 627 4.68 21.62 7.19
CA CYS A 627 4.31 22.48 6.07
C CYS A 627 3.86 23.85 6.57
N CYS A 628 3.96 24.85 5.69
CA CYS A 628 3.36 26.15 5.89
C CYS A 628 2.81 26.75 4.60
N SER A 629 1.65 27.38 4.72
CA SER A 629 1.00 28.10 3.64
C SER A 629 0.53 29.47 4.10
N TRP A 630 0.64 30.44 3.20
CA TRP A 630 0.21 31.81 3.41
C TRP A 630 -1.28 31.96 3.10
N SER A 631 -1.95 32.86 3.80
CA SER A 631 -3.27 33.33 3.37
C SER A 631 -3.15 34.22 2.13
N ALA A 632 -4.23 34.31 1.34
CA ALA A 632 -4.26 35.10 0.11
C ALA A 632 -3.94 36.59 0.30
N ASP A 633 -4.28 37.15 1.47
CA ASP A 633 -3.99 38.53 1.83
C ASP A 633 -2.54 38.74 2.32
N GLY A 634 -1.79 37.66 2.54
CA GLY A 634 -0.42 37.69 3.06
C GLY A 634 -0.31 38.15 4.51
N THR A 635 -1.42 38.18 5.28
CA THR A 635 -1.42 38.62 6.69
C THR A 635 -1.37 37.48 7.70
N ARG A 636 -1.76 36.27 7.28
CA ARG A 636 -1.80 35.06 8.13
C ARG A 636 -0.95 33.95 7.55
N ILE A 637 -0.44 33.10 8.43
CA ILE A 637 0.29 31.88 8.06
C ILE A 637 -0.33 30.70 8.78
N MET A 638 -0.68 29.69 8.00
CA MET A 638 -1.11 28.40 8.51
C MET A 638 0.10 27.47 8.59
N VAL A 639 0.25 26.79 9.73
CA VAL A 639 1.28 25.78 9.94
C VAL A 639 0.70 24.49 10.48
N ALA A 640 1.24 23.36 10.05
CA ALA A 640 0.91 22.06 10.63
C ALA A 640 2.05 21.52 11.50
N ALA A 641 1.69 21.08 12.71
CA ALA A 641 2.60 20.43 13.63
C ALA A 641 1.88 19.32 14.40
N LYS A 642 2.46 18.11 14.43
CA LYS A 642 1.86 16.90 15.02
C LYS A 642 0.44 16.65 14.48
N ASN A 643 -0.57 16.79 15.33
CA ASN A 643 -2.00 16.58 15.08
C ASN A 643 -2.81 17.90 15.17
N LYS A 644 -2.12 19.04 15.04
CA LYS A 644 -2.73 20.37 15.16
C LYS A 644 -2.33 21.28 14.02
N ILE A 645 -3.25 22.16 13.66
CA ILE A 645 -3.00 23.28 12.74
C ILE A 645 -3.09 24.57 13.54
N PHE A 646 -2.07 25.41 13.37
CA PHE A 646 -2.00 26.72 13.98
C PHE A 646 -2.11 27.79 12.90
N LEU A 647 -2.97 28.78 13.13
CA LEU A 647 -3.07 29.97 12.30
C LEU A 647 -2.45 31.15 13.04
N PHE A 648 -1.34 31.68 12.52
CA PHE A 648 -0.64 32.81 13.10
C PHE A 648 -0.90 34.10 12.31
N ASP A 649 -1.02 35.22 13.02
CA ASP A 649 -0.94 36.55 12.42
C ASP A 649 0.53 36.99 12.35
N ILE A 650 0.96 37.45 11.18
CA ILE A 650 2.34 37.88 10.94
C ILE A 650 2.64 39.18 11.66
N HIS A 651 1.68 40.09 11.79
CA HIS A 651 1.93 41.41 12.38
C HIS A 651 2.13 41.31 13.89
N THR A 652 1.22 40.62 14.57
CA THR A 652 1.30 40.41 16.03
C THR A 652 2.24 39.27 16.41
N GLY A 653 2.40 38.26 15.56
CA GLY A 653 3.03 36.98 15.92
C GLY A 653 2.17 36.13 16.86
N GLY A 654 0.91 36.51 17.06
CA GLY A 654 -0.04 35.82 17.93
C GLY A 654 -0.74 34.66 17.23
N LEU A 655 -1.17 33.68 18.02
CA LEU A 655 -2.02 32.58 17.58
C LEU A 655 -3.47 33.09 17.44
N LEU A 656 -4.05 32.96 16.24
CA LEU A 656 -5.43 33.34 15.94
C LEU A 656 -6.40 32.19 16.17
N ALA A 657 -6.05 30.99 15.70
CA ALA A 657 -6.88 29.80 15.77
C ALA A 657 -6.02 28.54 15.93
N GLU A 658 -6.55 27.59 16.68
CA GLU A 658 -6.00 26.25 16.86
C GLU A 658 -7.05 25.24 16.42
N ILE A 659 -6.69 24.37 15.47
CA ILE A 659 -7.56 23.32 14.99
C ILE A 659 -6.93 21.98 15.36
N HIS A 660 -7.69 21.15 16.06
CA HIS A 660 -7.30 19.80 16.42
C HIS A 660 -7.82 18.83 15.37
N THR A 661 -6.91 18.11 14.72
CA THR A 661 -7.27 16.94 13.90
C THR A 661 -7.40 15.71 14.79
N GLY A 662 -7.84 14.58 14.24
CA GLY A 662 -8.06 13.34 15.02
C GLY A 662 -6.89 12.96 15.94
N HIS A 663 -7.20 12.46 17.15
CA HIS A 663 -6.25 12.24 18.25
C HIS A 663 -5.06 11.30 17.95
N HIS A 664 -5.09 10.54 16.84
CA HIS A 664 -4.06 9.57 16.48
C HIS A 664 -3.45 9.77 15.09
N SER A 665 -3.78 10.86 14.37
CA SER A 665 -3.24 11.13 13.04
C SER A 665 -2.22 12.27 13.05
N THR A 666 -1.12 12.08 12.33
CA THR A 666 -0.14 13.13 12.08
C THR A 666 -0.45 13.79 10.75
N ILE A 667 -0.33 15.11 10.72
CA ILE A 667 -0.51 15.88 9.49
C ILE A 667 0.78 15.76 8.67
N GLN A 668 0.66 15.31 7.43
CA GLN A 668 1.80 15.21 6.51
C GLN A 668 1.99 16.51 5.72
N TYR A 669 0.89 17.05 5.20
CA TYR A 669 0.89 18.26 4.40
C TYR A 669 -0.40 19.05 4.58
N CYS A 670 -0.35 20.33 4.28
CA CYS A 670 -1.42 21.29 4.49
C CYS A 670 -1.32 22.39 3.44
N ASP A 671 -2.46 22.85 2.94
CA ASP A 671 -2.50 24.00 2.03
C ASP A 671 -3.73 24.87 2.24
N PHE A 672 -3.57 26.18 1.99
CA PHE A 672 -4.58 27.20 2.25
C PHE A 672 -5.20 27.69 0.94
N SER A 673 -6.52 27.69 0.85
CA SER A 673 -7.25 28.11 -0.34
C SER A 673 -7.16 29.63 -0.53
N PRO A 674 -6.91 30.11 -1.76
CA PRO A 674 -6.83 31.53 -2.04
C PRO A 674 -8.18 32.27 -1.98
N GLN A 675 -9.31 31.57 -2.18
CA GLN A 675 -10.63 32.21 -2.34
C GLN A 675 -11.61 31.99 -1.18
N ASN A 676 -11.66 30.80 -0.58
CA ASN A 676 -12.80 30.39 0.25
C ASN A 676 -12.50 30.24 1.76
N HIS A 677 -11.37 30.77 2.26
CA HIS A 677 -10.90 30.52 3.64
C HIS A 677 -10.93 29.03 4.04
N LEU A 678 -10.77 28.15 3.04
CA LEU A 678 -10.71 26.71 3.21
C LEU A 678 -9.25 26.28 3.37
N ALA A 679 -9.02 25.24 4.16
CA ALA A 679 -7.73 24.58 4.28
C ALA A 679 -7.88 23.09 3.95
N VAL A 680 -6.97 22.55 3.15
CA VAL A 680 -6.89 21.11 2.87
C VAL A 680 -5.74 20.53 3.69
N VAL A 681 -5.98 19.38 4.31
CA VAL A 681 -5.07 18.75 5.26
C VAL A 681 -4.93 17.28 4.91
N ALA A 682 -3.71 16.84 4.62
CA ALA A 682 -3.37 15.43 4.45
C ALA A 682 -3.01 14.80 5.79
N LEU A 683 -3.71 13.74 6.15
CA LEU A 683 -3.48 12.96 7.36
C LEU A 683 -2.79 11.64 7.05
N SER A 684 -2.09 11.10 8.05
CA SER A 684 -1.40 9.80 7.98
C SER A 684 -2.30 8.59 7.70
N GLN A 685 -3.61 8.68 7.88
CA GLN A 685 -4.57 7.58 7.66
C GLN A 685 -5.11 7.54 6.22
N CYS A 686 -4.35 8.05 5.24
CA CYS A 686 -4.77 8.15 3.83
C CYS A 686 -6.00 9.06 3.62
N CYS A 687 -6.31 9.91 4.62
CA CYS A 687 -7.44 10.84 4.61
C CYS A 687 -6.98 12.21 4.17
N VAL A 688 -7.81 12.90 3.39
CA VAL A 688 -7.65 14.32 3.14
C VAL A 688 -8.87 15.05 3.67
N GLU A 689 -8.67 15.95 4.62
CA GLU A 689 -9.75 16.71 5.25
C GLU A 689 -9.77 18.15 4.75
N LEU A 690 -10.97 18.67 4.55
CA LEU A 690 -11.20 20.07 4.19
C LEU A 690 -11.83 20.79 5.38
N TRP A 691 -11.19 21.87 5.81
CA TRP A 691 -11.58 22.66 6.97
C TRP A 691 -11.96 24.08 6.56
N ASN A 692 -12.95 24.65 7.23
CA ASN A 692 -13.24 26.08 7.14
C ASN A 692 -12.52 26.78 8.30
N MET A 693 -11.65 27.73 7.96
CA MET A 693 -10.79 28.39 8.93
C MET A 693 -11.51 29.44 9.77
N ASP A 694 -12.63 30.00 9.28
CA ASP A 694 -13.41 30.98 10.04
C ASP A 694 -14.27 30.30 11.12
N SER A 695 -14.84 29.14 10.82
CA SER A 695 -15.65 28.38 11.78
C SER A 695 -14.85 27.36 12.60
N CYS A 696 -13.61 27.05 12.19
CA CYS A 696 -12.82 25.94 12.73
C CYS A 696 -13.57 24.60 12.71
N LEU A 697 -14.49 24.44 11.75
CA LEU A 697 -15.25 23.21 11.55
C LEU A 697 -14.82 22.51 10.28
N LYS A 698 -14.83 21.18 10.34
CA LYS A 698 -14.60 20.31 9.20
C LYS A 698 -15.77 20.44 8.21
N VAL A 699 -15.45 20.67 6.94
CA VAL A 699 -16.40 20.85 5.84
C VAL A 699 -16.58 19.56 5.04
N ALA A 700 -15.47 18.86 4.77
CA ALA A 700 -15.50 17.65 3.97
C ALA A 700 -14.38 16.66 4.32
N ASP A 701 -14.67 15.40 4.03
CA ASP A 701 -13.71 14.30 3.97
C ASP A 701 -13.52 13.89 2.51
N CYS A 702 -12.28 13.84 2.05
CA CYS A 702 -11.91 13.34 0.74
C CYS A 702 -11.25 11.98 0.96
N ARG A 703 -11.96 10.93 0.57
CA ARG A 703 -11.53 9.54 0.67
C ARG A 703 -11.35 8.97 -0.73
N GLY A 704 -10.26 8.25 -0.93
CA GLY A 704 -9.92 7.62 -2.20
C GLY A 704 -8.49 7.09 -2.24
N HIS A 705 -7.56 7.76 -1.52
CA HIS A 705 -6.20 7.25 -1.37
C HIS A 705 -6.15 6.04 -0.46
N LEU A 706 -5.33 5.09 -0.89
CA LEU A 706 -5.16 3.79 -0.23
C LEU A 706 -3.89 3.77 0.61
N SER A 707 -2.97 4.67 0.31
CA SER A 707 -1.73 4.85 1.04
C SER A 707 -1.56 6.31 1.46
N TRP A 708 -0.47 6.60 2.15
CA TRP A 708 -0.17 7.91 2.69
C TRP A 708 -0.23 8.99 1.62
N VAL A 709 -0.86 10.10 1.96
CA VAL A 709 -0.92 11.28 1.09
C VAL A 709 0.25 12.19 1.47
N HIS A 710 1.20 12.37 0.55
CA HIS A 710 2.42 13.15 0.78
C HIS A 710 2.23 14.63 0.54
N CYS A 711 1.46 15.01 -0.47
CA CYS A 711 1.22 16.40 -0.81
C CYS A 711 -0.24 16.64 -1.21
N VAL A 712 -0.74 17.81 -0.83
CA VAL A 712 -2.05 18.33 -1.23
C VAL A 712 -1.90 19.80 -1.56
N MET A 713 -2.48 20.25 -2.67
CA MET A 713 -2.38 21.66 -3.05
C MET A 713 -3.60 22.11 -3.83
N PHE A 714 -4.07 23.33 -3.57
CA PHE A 714 -5.13 23.95 -4.35
C PHE A 714 -4.66 24.34 -5.74
N SER A 715 -5.60 24.38 -6.69
CA SER A 715 -5.39 25.12 -7.93
C SER A 715 -5.28 26.62 -7.63
N PRO A 716 -4.61 27.42 -8.48
CA PRO A 716 -4.44 28.86 -8.25
C PRO A 716 -5.76 29.63 -8.08
N ASP A 717 -6.85 29.14 -8.68
CA ASP A 717 -8.20 29.67 -8.53
C ASP A 717 -8.99 29.10 -7.33
N GLY A 718 -8.45 28.10 -6.62
CA GLY A 718 -9.11 27.40 -5.51
C GLY A 718 -10.35 26.57 -5.90
N SER A 719 -10.67 26.45 -7.19
CA SER A 719 -11.84 25.70 -7.67
C SER A 719 -11.68 24.18 -7.51
N SER A 720 -10.43 23.72 -7.55
CA SER A 720 -10.03 22.33 -7.38
C SER A 720 -8.80 22.22 -6.48
N PHE A 721 -8.48 21.02 -6.06
CA PHE A 721 -7.20 20.71 -5.42
C PHE A 721 -6.71 19.35 -5.91
N LEU A 722 -5.40 19.17 -5.90
CA LEU A 722 -4.75 17.91 -6.20
C LEU A 722 -4.23 17.25 -4.93
N THR A 723 -4.07 15.95 -4.98
CA THR A 723 -3.51 15.12 -3.90
C THR A 723 -2.56 14.11 -4.53
N SER A 724 -1.38 13.93 -3.94
CA SER A 724 -0.39 12.93 -4.35
C SER A 724 -0.11 11.96 -3.22
N SER A 725 0.08 10.68 -3.55
CA SER A 725 0.14 9.62 -2.55
C SER A 725 1.13 8.53 -2.93
N ASP A 726 1.49 7.73 -1.92
CA ASP A 726 2.23 6.48 -2.06
C ASP A 726 1.54 5.44 -2.94
N ASP A 727 0.23 5.57 -3.18
CA ASP A 727 -0.52 4.70 -4.11
C ASP A 727 -0.20 4.96 -5.60
N GLN A 728 0.86 5.72 -5.87
CA GLN A 728 1.36 6.10 -7.19
C GLN A 728 0.38 6.95 -8.01
N THR A 729 -0.68 7.45 -7.37
CA THR A 729 -1.69 8.29 -8.01
C THR A 729 -1.56 9.75 -7.64
N ILE A 730 -1.97 10.57 -8.61
CA ILE A 730 -2.34 11.96 -8.39
C ILE A 730 -3.83 12.05 -8.65
N ARG A 731 -4.58 12.49 -7.65
CA ARG A 731 -6.02 12.71 -7.78
C ARG A 731 -6.33 14.20 -7.79
N LEU A 732 -7.20 14.60 -8.69
CA LEU A 732 -7.76 15.94 -8.76
C LEU A 732 -9.17 15.92 -8.23
N TRP A 733 -9.51 16.86 -7.37
CA TRP A 733 -10.79 16.96 -6.70
C TRP A 733 -11.38 18.34 -6.97
N GLU A 734 -12.68 18.38 -7.26
CA GLU A 734 -13.38 19.65 -7.41
C GLU A 734 -13.91 20.11 -6.04
N THR A 735 -13.45 21.26 -5.56
CA THR A 735 -13.73 21.74 -4.20
C THR A 735 -15.23 21.84 -3.94
N LYS A 736 -16.01 22.38 -4.90
CA LYS A 736 -17.47 22.52 -4.77
C LYS A 736 -18.20 21.17 -4.76
N LYS A 737 -17.74 20.20 -5.55
CA LYS A 737 -18.32 18.84 -5.60
C LYS A 737 -18.03 18.11 -4.29
N VAL A 738 -16.80 18.19 -3.79
CA VAL A 738 -16.38 17.61 -2.52
C VAL A 738 -17.17 18.20 -1.34
N CYS A 739 -17.32 19.53 -1.28
CA CYS A 739 -18.10 20.19 -0.21
C CYS A 739 -19.59 19.85 -0.23
N LYS A 740 -20.15 19.52 -1.41
CA LYS A 740 -21.57 19.13 -1.54
C LYS A 740 -21.80 17.66 -1.22
N ASN A 741 -20.87 16.80 -1.63
CA ASN A 741 -20.98 15.35 -1.50
C ASN A 741 -20.40 14.80 -0.18
N SER A 742 -19.72 15.61 0.63
CA SER A 742 -19.32 15.21 1.99
C SER A 742 -20.51 14.81 2.86
N ALA A 743 -21.72 15.20 2.46
CA ALA A 743 -22.98 14.70 2.97
C ALA A 743 -23.27 13.22 2.63
N ILE A 744 -22.26 12.39 2.36
CA ILE A 744 -22.40 10.93 2.17
C ILE A 744 -21.52 10.16 3.16
N VAL A 745 -20.58 10.84 3.83
CA VAL A 745 -19.68 10.18 4.79
C VAL A 745 -20.37 10.09 6.13
N LEU A 746 -20.72 8.87 6.51
CA LEU A 746 -21.49 8.59 7.70
C LEU A 746 -20.57 8.35 8.90
N LYS A 747 -21.04 8.69 10.09
CA LYS A 747 -20.52 8.08 11.31
C LYS A 747 -20.89 6.61 11.32
N GLN A 748 -20.14 5.81 12.10
CA GLN A 748 -20.43 4.40 12.30
C GLN A 748 -21.76 4.12 13.01
N GLU A 749 -22.44 5.16 13.50
CA GLU A 749 -23.76 5.03 14.13
C GLU A 749 -24.85 5.04 13.07
N ILE A 750 -25.44 3.87 12.87
CA ILE A 750 -26.56 3.66 11.96
C ILE A 750 -27.64 2.82 12.64
N ASP A 751 -28.86 2.98 12.17
CA ASP A 751 -29.96 2.08 12.47
C ASP A 751 -30.63 1.62 11.17
N VAL A 752 -31.10 0.38 11.14
CA VAL A 752 -31.55 -0.27 9.91
C VAL A 752 -32.87 -0.97 10.14
N VAL A 753 -33.84 -0.70 9.25
CA VAL A 753 -35.12 -1.39 9.22
C VAL A 753 -35.26 -2.14 7.90
N PHE A 754 -35.53 -3.43 7.99
CA PHE A 754 -35.83 -4.31 6.86
C PHE A 754 -37.35 -4.46 6.73
N GLN A 755 -37.94 -4.00 5.62
CA GLN A 755 -39.37 -4.21 5.31
C GLN A 755 -39.50 -5.09 4.07
N GLU A 756 -39.76 -6.39 4.24
CA GLU A 756 -39.92 -7.41 3.17
C GLU A 756 -38.93 -7.27 1.99
N ASN A 757 -39.19 -6.35 1.06
CA ASN A 757 -38.36 -6.07 -0.11
C ASN A 757 -37.54 -4.77 -0.05
N GLU A 758 -37.69 -3.89 0.93
CA GLU A 758 -36.96 -2.62 1.05
C GLU A 758 -36.07 -2.57 2.30
N VAL A 759 -34.93 -1.91 2.16
CA VAL A 759 -33.98 -1.65 3.26
C VAL A 759 -33.97 -0.15 3.49
N MET A 760 -34.30 0.28 4.69
CA MET A 760 -34.19 1.67 5.11
C MET A 760 -33.04 1.80 6.10
N VAL A 761 -32.09 2.66 5.79
CA VAL A 761 -30.92 2.95 6.64
C VAL A 761 -31.02 4.37 7.13
N LEU A 762 -31.03 4.53 8.45
CA LEU A 762 -30.87 5.81 9.12
C LEU A 762 -29.42 5.98 9.52
N ALA A 763 -28.82 7.09 9.12
CA ALA A 763 -27.43 7.34 9.42
C ALA A 763 -27.17 8.77 9.85
N VAL A 764 -26.13 8.94 10.67
CA VAL A 764 -25.64 10.24 11.09
C VAL A 764 -24.45 10.61 10.21
N ASP A 765 -24.47 11.78 9.61
CA ASP A 765 -23.40 12.38 8.80
C ASP A 765 -22.26 12.90 9.69
N ASN A 766 -21.05 12.97 9.14
CA ASN A 766 -19.89 13.61 9.75
C ASN A 766 -20.09 15.11 10.04
N ILE A 767 -20.93 15.79 9.26
CA ILE A 767 -21.32 17.20 9.51
C ILE A 767 -22.45 17.30 10.57
N LYS A 768 -22.73 16.20 11.28
CA LYS A 768 -23.81 16.12 12.30
C LYS A 768 -25.19 16.39 11.67
N ARG A 769 -25.48 15.78 10.53
CA ARG A 769 -26.82 15.76 9.90
C ARG A 769 -27.40 14.36 9.95
N LEU A 770 -28.72 14.25 9.97
CA LEU A 770 -29.40 12.95 9.92
C LEU A 770 -29.87 12.64 8.49
N GLN A 771 -29.56 11.45 8.00
CA GLN A 771 -29.86 10.99 6.64
C GLN A 771 -30.70 9.73 6.67
N LEU A 772 -31.81 9.74 5.93
CA LEU A 772 -32.59 8.54 5.64
C LEU A 772 -32.27 8.06 4.23
N ILE A 773 -31.77 6.83 4.12
CA ILE A 773 -31.27 6.24 2.89
C ILE A 773 -32.11 5.02 2.56
N ASN A 774 -32.79 5.04 1.41
CA ASN A 774 -33.40 3.83 0.86
C ASN A 774 -32.30 3.01 0.16
N GLY A 775 -32.04 1.82 0.67
CA GLY A 775 -30.90 0.99 0.28
C GLY A 775 -30.95 0.45 -1.15
N LYS A 776 -32.14 0.25 -1.73
CA LYS A 776 -32.28 -0.25 -3.11
C LYS A 776 -32.30 0.87 -4.13
N THR A 777 -33.03 1.94 -3.85
CA THR A 777 -33.17 3.06 -4.79
C THR A 777 -32.01 4.06 -4.69
N GLY A 778 -31.32 4.08 -3.55
CA GLY A 778 -30.27 5.04 -3.28
C GLY A 778 -30.76 6.46 -2.99
N GLN A 779 -32.08 6.64 -2.79
CA GLN A 779 -32.65 7.94 -2.44
C GLN A 779 -32.21 8.33 -1.02
N ILE A 780 -31.73 9.57 -0.88
CA ILE A 780 -31.25 10.14 0.38
C ILE A 780 -32.11 11.34 0.72
N ASP A 781 -32.83 11.24 1.84
CA ASP A 781 -33.59 12.35 2.43
C ASP A 781 -32.81 12.95 3.60
N TYR A 782 -32.51 14.24 3.49
CA TYR A 782 -31.82 15.00 4.53
C TYR A 782 -32.84 15.60 5.50
N LEU A 783 -32.72 15.28 6.79
CA LEU A 783 -33.76 15.56 7.77
C LEU A 783 -33.48 16.80 8.63
N ILE A 784 -32.34 16.87 9.33
CA ILE A 784 -32.04 17.93 10.32
C ILE A 784 -30.53 18.24 10.38
N GLU A 785 -30.20 19.50 10.71
CA GLU A 785 -28.89 19.96 11.21
C GLU A 785 -28.91 20.09 12.74
N ALA A 786 -28.46 19.07 13.48
CA ALA A 786 -28.36 19.12 14.94
C ALA A 786 -27.22 18.22 15.41
N GLN A 787 -26.61 18.50 16.56
CA GLN A 787 -25.47 17.71 17.03
C GLN A 787 -25.87 16.31 17.53
N VAL A 788 -26.11 15.39 16.59
CA VAL A 788 -26.58 14.03 16.87
C VAL A 788 -25.43 13.11 17.26
N SER A 789 -25.60 12.43 18.40
CA SER A 789 -24.71 11.40 18.91
C SER A 789 -25.18 9.98 18.55
N CYS A 790 -26.48 9.72 18.55
CA CYS A 790 -27.08 8.43 18.19
C CYS A 790 -28.47 8.59 17.55
N CYS A 791 -28.91 7.57 16.82
CA CYS A 791 -30.16 7.56 16.09
C CYS A 791 -30.89 6.22 16.23
N CYS A 792 -32.22 6.25 16.19
CA CYS A 792 -33.08 5.07 16.19
C CYS A 792 -34.31 5.32 15.33
N LEU A 793 -34.69 4.32 14.54
CA LEU A 793 -35.82 4.37 13.64
C LEU A 793 -36.99 3.54 14.19
N SER A 794 -38.21 4.08 14.09
CA SER A 794 -39.38 3.36 14.59
C SER A 794 -39.69 2.11 13.74
N PRO A 795 -40.18 1.00 14.33
CA PRO A 795 -40.47 -0.23 13.59
C PRO A 795 -41.44 -0.05 12.41
N HIS A 796 -42.33 0.95 12.49
CA HIS A 796 -43.33 1.25 11.46
C HIS A 796 -42.93 2.35 10.48
N LEU A 797 -41.68 2.85 10.52
CA LEU A 797 -41.16 3.92 9.66
C LEU A 797 -41.97 5.23 9.69
N GLN A 798 -42.65 5.55 10.80
CA GLN A 798 -43.40 6.81 10.95
C GLN A 798 -42.58 7.90 11.65
N TYR A 799 -41.74 7.47 12.60
CA TYR A 799 -40.97 8.35 13.46
C TYR A 799 -39.49 7.97 13.46
N ILE A 800 -38.66 8.97 13.72
CA ILE A 800 -37.24 8.83 14.02
C ILE A 800 -36.98 9.46 15.37
N ALA A 801 -36.17 8.81 16.20
CA ALA A 801 -35.62 9.39 17.41
C ALA A 801 -34.12 9.58 17.30
N PHE A 802 -33.61 10.65 17.88
CA PHE A 802 -32.17 10.91 17.93
C PHE A 802 -31.76 11.58 19.24
N GLY A 803 -30.54 11.30 19.64
CA GLY A 803 -29.91 11.81 20.85
C GLY A 803 -28.89 12.89 20.53
N GLY A 804 -28.84 13.94 21.32
CA GLY A 804 -27.89 15.03 21.21
C GLY A 804 -26.65 14.84 22.08
N GLU A 805 -25.55 15.49 21.68
CA GLU A 805 -24.34 15.61 22.53
C GLU A 805 -24.64 16.34 23.84
N ASP A 806 -25.60 17.27 23.84
CA ASP A 806 -26.07 18.02 25.00
C ASP A 806 -26.99 17.22 25.95
N GLY A 807 -27.26 15.94 25.64
CA GLY A 807 -28.16 15.08 26.42
C GLY A 807 -29.65 15.22 26.08
N ALA A 808 -29.97 15.97 25.03
CA ALA A 808 -31.33 16.07 24.49
C ALA A 808 -31.74 14.79 23.76
N VAL A 809 -33.03 14.47 23.82
CA VAL A 809 -33.66 13.38 23.06
C VAL A 809 -34.83 13.96 22.30
N GLU A 810 -34.81 13.79 20.99
CA GLU A 810 -35.79 14.39 20.07
C GLU A 810 -36.43 13.33 19.19
N ILE A 811 -37.71 13.54 18.85
CA ILE A 811 -38.49 12.70 17.94
C ILE A 811 -38.94 13.55 16.76
N LEU A 812 -38.67 13.06 15.56
CA LEU A 812 -39.09 13.62 14.28
C LEU A 812 -40.12 12.70 13.62
N GLU A 813 -41.16 13.31 13.04
CA GLU A 813 -42.12 12.61 12.17
C GLU A 813 -41.66 12.68 10.72
N LEU A 814 -41.56 11.52 10.06
CA LEU A 814 -41.00 11.37 8.71
C LEU A 814 -41.86 12.03 7.61
N LEU A 815 -43.18 12.09 7.78
CA LEU A 815 -44.08 12.66 6.78
C LEU A 815 -43.90 14.18 6.62
N ASN A 816 -43.58 14.86 7.72
CA ASN A 816 -43.58 16.33 7.79
C ASN A 816 -42.17 16.92 7.96
N ASN A 817 -41.15 16.09 8.22
CA ASN A 817 -39.77 16.50 8.54
C ASN A 817 -39.69 17.63 9.58
N ARG A 818 -40.59 17.57 10.57
CA ARG A 818 -40.60 18.50 11.70
C ARG A 818 -40.33 17.74 12.97
N ILE A 819 -39.55 18.36 13.85
CA ILE A 819 -39.38 17.89 15.22
C ILE A 819 -40.76 17.91 15.85
N PHE A 820 -41.24 16.74 16.21
CA PHE A 820 -42.55 16.53 16.82
C PHE A 820 -42.47 16.84 18.31
N GLN A 821 -41.44 16.33 18.99
CA GLN A 821 -41.18 16.56 20.40
C GLN A 821 -39.68 16.55 20.70
N SER A 822 -39.23 17.41 21.62
CA SER A 822 -37.83 17.48 22.09
C SER A 822 -37.84 17.60 23.61
N ARG A 823 -36.92 16.89 24.26
CA ARG A 823 -36.75 16.96 25.71
C ARG A 823 -35.29 16.81 26.11
N ILE A 824 -34.84 17.68 27.00
CA ILE A 824 -33.53 17.54 27.66
C ILE A 824 -33.73 16.59 28.84
N GLY A 825 -33.27 15.35 28.66
CA GLY A 825 -33.40 14.29 29.64
C GLY A 825 -32.10 14.03 30.37
N HIS A 826 -31.00 13.84 29.63
CA HIS A 826 -29.70 13.43 30.17
C HIS A 826 -28.78 14.63 30.44
N LYS A 827 -27.83 14.47 31.35
CA LYS A 827 -26.81 15.49 31.66
C LYS A 827 -25.56 15.37 30.79
N LYS A 828 -25.39 14.22 30.14
CA LYS A 828 -24.27 13.89 29.28
C LYS A 828 -24.78 13.42 27.93
N THR A 829 -23.85 13.18 27.02
CA THR A 829 -24.07 12.61 25.69
C THR A 829 -24.97 11.38 25.75
N VAL A 830 -25.99 11.34 24.88
CA VAL A 830 -26.84 10.14 24.75
C VAL A 830 -26.09 9.12 23.91
N ARG A 831 -26.07 7.85 24.36
CA ARG A 831 -25.29 6.78 23.73
C ARG A 831 -26.14 5.81 22.93
N HIS A 832 -27.27 5.38 23.47
CA HIS A 832 -28.16 4.42 22.84
C HIS A 832 -29.62 4.84 23.03
N ILE A 833 -30.42 4.64 21.99
CA ILE A 833 -31.86 4.92 21.97
C ILE A 833 -32.56 3.74 21.30
N GLN A 834 -33.68 3.30 21.85
CA GLN A 834 -34.51 2.27 21.25
C GLN A 834 -36.00 2.57 21.46
N PHE A 835 -36.82 2.39 20.42
CA PHE A 835 -38.27 2.35 20.56
C PHE A 835 -38.74 1.01 21.14
N THR A 836 -39.86 1.04 21.86
CA THR A 836 -40.63 -0.17 22.16
C THR A 836 -41.37 -0.66 20.91
N ASP A 837 -41.75 -1.94 20.90
CA ASP A 837 -42.44 -2.59 19.76
C ASP A 837 -43.73 -1.88 19.33
N ASP A 838 -44.38 -1.13 20.23
CA ASP A 838 -45.58 -0.35 19.96
C ASP A 838 -45.31 1.05 19.36
N GLY A 839 -44.04 1.48 19.31
CA GLY A 839 -43.60 2.79 18.83
C GLY A 839 -43.94 3.98 19.75
N LYS A 840 -44.55 3.74 20.92
CA LYS A 840 -45.08 4.81 21.80
C LYS A 840 -44.13 5.21 22.92
N THR A 841 -43.25 4.29 23.32
CA THR A 841 -42.28 4.53 24.40
C THR A 841 -40.87 4.51 23.83
N LEU A 842 -40.07 5.46 24.27
CA LEU A 842 -38.67 5.58 23.92
C LEU A 842 -37.81 5.27 25.13
N ILE A 843 -36.77 4.46 24.96
CA ILE A 843 -35.77 4.18 25.99
C ILE A 843 -34.45 4.80 25.54
N SER A 844 -33.80 5.58 26.40
CA SER A 844 -32.50 6.19 26.13
C SER A 844 -31.52 5.99 27.28
N SER A 845 -30.24 5.83 26.95
CA SER A 845 -29.15 5.74 27.93
C SER A 845 -28.05 6.76 27.62
N SER A 846 -27.32 7.16 28.67
CA SER A 846 -26.25 8.14 28.61
C SER A 846 -25.06 7.72 29.49
N ASP A 847 -23.94 8.41 29.32
CA ASP A 847 -22.74 8.31 30.16
C ASP A 847 -22.96 8.80 31.62
N ASP A 848 -24.19 9.16 32.02
CA ASP A 848 -24.56 9.69 33.33
C ASP A 848 -25.17 8.64 34.29
N SER A 849 -24.92 7.35 34.03
CA SER A 849 -25.40 6.17 34.75
C SER A 849 -26.93 5.98 34.80
N SER A 850 -27.67 6.83 34.08
CA SER A 850 -29.13 6.78 34.03
C SER A 850 -29.66 6.16 32.73
N ILE A 851 -30.81 5.49 32.85
CA ILE A 851 -31.64 5.08 31.72
C ILE A 851 -32.97 5.81 31.86
N GLN A 852 -33.49 6.31 30.75
CA GLN A 852 -34.74 7.04 30.71
C GLN A 852 -35.73 6.29 29.85
N VAL A 853 -36.94 6.14 30.37
CA VAL A 853 -38.08 5.58 29.65
C VAL A 853 -39.11 6.68 29.52
N TRP A 854 -39.35 7.12 28.30
CA TRP A 854 -40.22 8.24 27.99
C TRP A 854 -41.34 7.80 27.06
N ASN A 855 -42.57 7.81 27.56
CA ASN A 855 -43.75 7.70 26.72
C ASN A 855 -44.08 9.09 26.18
N TRP A 856 -43.80 9.30 24.91
CA TRP A 856 -43.87 10.61 24.29
C TRP A 856 -45.32 11.03 23.96
N GLN A 857 -46.26 10.08 23.84
CA GLN A 857 -47.68 10.41 23.63
C GLN A 857 -48.39 10.85 24.90
N SER A 858 -48.06 10.22 26.04
CA SER A 858 -48.66 10.55 27.34
C SER A 858 -47.84 11.55 28.17
N GLU A 859 -46.63 11.91 27.69
CA GLU A 859 -45.58 12.63 28.44
C GLU A 859 -45.15 11.94 29.75
N GLU A 860 -45.56 10.69 29.98
CA GLU A 860 -45.17 9.91 31.14
C GLU A 860 -43.69 9.54 31.07
N TYR A 861 -43.03 9.64 32.22
CA TYR A 861 -41.58 9.55 32.31
C TYR A 861 -41.16 8.73 33.51
N VAL A 862 -40.32 7.73 33.25
CA VAL A 862 -39.74 6.87 34.26
C VAL A 862 -38.22 7.01 34.20
N PHE A 863 -37.64 7.56 35.25
CA PHE A 863 -36.20 7.68 35.43
C PHE A 863 -35.66 6.45 36.16
N LEU A 864 -34.72 5.74 35.54
CA LEU A 864 -34.05 4.59 36.12
C LEU A 864 -32.63 5.00 36.50
N GLN A 865 -32.37 5.11 37.81
CA GLN A 865 -31.00 5.25 38.30
C GLN A 865 -30.33 3.88 38.25
N ALA A 866 -29.76 3.58 37.09
CA ALA A 866 -29.54 2.21 36.69
C ALA A 866 -28.32 1.58 37.36
N HIS A 867 -27.19 2.28 37.34
CA HIS A 867 -25.89 1.71 37.71
C HIS A 867 -25.00 2.70 38.49
N GLN A 868 -23.91 2.20 39.11
CA GLN A 868 -22.96 3.06 39.84
C GLN A 868 -22.00 3.78 38.90
N GLU A 869 -21.57 3.09 37.85
CA GLU A 869 -20.83 3.65 36.72
C GLU A 869 -21.72 3.85 35.49
N THR A 870 -21.12 4.31 34.39
CA THR A 870 -21.83 4.60 33.14
C THR A 870 -22.52 3.36 32.57
N VAL A 871 -23.75 3.52 32.08
CA VAL A 871 -24.47 2.42 31.43
C VAL A 871 -23.79 2.12 30.10
N LYS A 872 -23.46 0.85 29.86
CA LYS A 872 -22.79 0.46 28.61
C LYS A 872 -23.79 0.38 27.46
N ASP A 873 -24.84 -0.41 27.64
CA ASP A 873 -25.93 -0.60 26.69
C ASP A 873 -27.14 -1.28 27.38
N PHE A 874 -28.25 -1.43 26.66
CA PHE A 874 -29.44 -2.14 27.14
C PHE A 874 -30.18 -2.85 25.99
N LYS A 875 -31.03 -3.82 26.33
CA LYS A 875 -31.86 -4.57 25.37
C LYS A 875 -33.27 -4.80 25.91
N LEU A 876 -34.28 -4.57 25.06
CA LEU A 876 -35.68 -4.81 25.38
C LEU A 876 -35.98 -6.33 25.41
N LEU A 877 -36.71 -6.78 26.43
CA LEU A 877 -37.20 -8.15 26.57
C LEU A 877 -38.69 -8.24 26.20
N LYS A 878 -39.12 -9.42 25.72
CA LYS A 878 -40.55 -9.75 25.60
C LYS A 878 -41.21 -9.61 26.98
N ASN A 879 -42.38 -8.96 27.04
CA ASN A 879 -43.17 -8.63 28.25
C ASN A 879 -42.86 -7.31 28.98
N SER A 880 -42.45 -6.25 28.27
CA SER A 880 -42.21 -4.92 28.87
C SER A 880 -41.14 -4.91 29.97
N LYS A 881 -40.13 -5.78 29.84
CA LYS A 881 -38.95 -5.82 30.70
C LYS A 881 -37.74 -5.29 29.93
N LEU A 882 -36.75 -4.76 30.66
CA LEU A 882 -35.54 -4.18 30.09
C LEU A 882 -34.31 -4.80 30.76
N LEU A 883 -33.36 -5.28 29.96
CA LEU A 883 -32.07 -5.75 30.44
C LEU A 883 -31.04 -4.64 30.24
N SER A 884 -30.35 -4.21 31.30
CA SER A 884 -29.27 -3.22 31.24
C SER A 884 -27.96 -3.77 31.78
N TRP A 885 -26.84 -3.31 31.25
CA TRP A 885 -25.51 -3.65 31.76
C TRP A 885 -24.57 -2.46 31.76
N SER A 886 -23.55 -2.52 32.61
CA SER A 886 -22.68 -1.40 32.93
C SER A 886 -21.21 -1.81 33.04
N PHE A 887 -20.34 -0.81 33.02
CA PHE A 887 -18.91 -0.97 33.29
C PHE A 887 -18.62 -1.38 34.75
N ASP A 888 -19.59 -1.28 35.65
CA ASP A 888 -19.47 -1.73 37.05
C ASP A 888 -19.52 -3.26 37.26
N GLY A 889 -19.62 -4.05 36.19
CA GLY A 889 -19.66 -5.52 36.29
C GLY A 889 -21.07 -6.10 36.49
N THR A 890 -22.11 -5.25 36.55
CA THR A 890 -23.49 -5.67 36.88
C THR A 890 -24.43 -5.70 35.67
N VAL A 891 -25.40 -6.61 35.73
CA VAL A 891 -26.51 -6.75 34.78
C VAL A 891 -27.82 -6.69 35.55
N LYS A 892 -28.75 -5.82 35.15
CA LYS A 892 -30.02 -5.58 35.87
C LYS A 892 -31.22 -5.78 34.96
N ILE A 893 -32.32 -6.27 35.54
CA ILE A 893 -33.60 -6.43 34.86
C ILE A 893 -34.62 -5.48 35.48
N TRP A 894 -35.26 -4.70 34.62
CA TRP A 894 -36.20 -3.66 34.99
C TRP A 894 -37.59 -3.94 34.44
N SER A 895 -38.61 -3.49 35.17
CA SER A 895 -39.97 -3.34 34.64
C SER A 895 -40.14 -1.92 34.11
N ILE A 896 -40.45 -1.79 32.82
CA ILE A 896 -40.53 -0.49 32.12
C ILE A 896 -41.65 0.39 32.69
N ILE A 897 -42.77 -0.22 33.05
CA ILE A 897 -43.97 0.48 33.54
C ILE A 897 -43.76 1.01 34.97
N THR A 898 -43.10 0.22 35.82
CA THR A 898 -42.98 0.54 37.26
C THR A 898 -41.66 1.19 37.64
N GLY A 899 -40.65 1.10 36.75
CA GLY A 899 -39.30 1.56 36.98
C GLY A 899 -38.54 0.83 38.09
N ARG A 900 -39.02 -0.35 38.52
CA ARG A 900 -38.40 -1.14 39.58
C ARG A 900 -37.43 -2.17 39.03
N ILE A 901 -36.35 -2.38 39.78
CA ILE A 901 -35.42 -3.51 39.59
C ILE A 901 -36.15 -4.78 40.02
N GLU A 902 -36.27 -5.74 39.10
CA GLU A 902 -36.77 -7.08 39.42
C GLU A 902 -35.63 -7.99 39.87
N LYS A 903 -34.49 -7.93 39.18
CA LYS A 903 -33.29 -8.74 39.46
C LYS A 903 -32.01 -7.96 39.23
N ASP A 904 -31.01 -8.28 40.03
CA ASP A 904 -29.68 -7.69 40.01
C ASP A 904 -28.63 -8.81 40.01
N PHE A 905 -27.82 -8.88 38.96
CA PHE A 905 -26.80 -9.89 38.76
C PHE A 905 -25.42 -9.23 38.79
N VAL A 906 -24.57 -9.64 39.72
CA VAL A 906 -23.15 -9.27 39.73
C VAL A 906 -22.40 -10.33 38.92
N CYS A 907 -22.26 -10.09 37.62
CA CYS A 907 -21.77 -11.09 36.70
C CYS A 907 -20.23 -11.18 36.69
N HIS A 908 -19.56 -10.04 36.72
CA HIS A 908 -18.11 -9.94 36.54
C HIS A 908 -17.49 -8.95 37.54
N GLN A 909 -16.18 -9.09 37.76
CA GLN A 909 -15.39 -8.15 38.58
C GLN A 909 -14.93 -6.92 37.76
N ASP A 910 -14.90 -7.08 36.45
CA ASP A 910 -14.50 -6.07 35.47
C ASP A 910 -15.71 -5.72 34.58
N THR A 911 -15.50 -4.77 33.67
CA THR A 911 -16.52 -4.21 32.79
C THR A 911 -17.28 -5.28 31.99
N VAL A 912 -18.60 -5.15 31.93
CA VAL A 912 -19.46 -5.98 31.05
C VAL A 912 -19.53 -5.28 29.70
N LEU A 913 -19.01 -5.95 28.66
CA LEU A 913 -18.89 -5.37 27.33
C LEU A 913 -20.15 -5.58 26.48
N SER A 914 -20.76 -6.77 26.57
CA SER A 914 -21.99 -7.12 25.86
C SER A 914 -22.79 -8.16 26.64
N CYS A 915 -24.10 -8.15 26.43
CA CYS A 915 -25.01 -9.21 26.85
C CYS A 915 -25.92 -9.58 25.69
N ASP A 916 -26.27 -10.86 25.59
CA ASP A 916 -27.29 -11.33 24.67
C ASP A 916 -28.29 -12.27 25.36
N ILE A 917 -29.47 -12.41 24.77
CA ILE A 917 -30.59 -13.15 25.35
C ILE A 917 -30.94 -14.30 24.39
N SER A 918 -31.21 -15.48 24.94
CA SER A 918 -31.64 -16.61 24.13
C SER A 918 -33.02 -16.33 23.50
N PRO A 919 -33.29 -16.76 22.26
CA PRO A 919 -34.57 -16.53 21.57
C PRO A 919 -35.82 -17.04 22.33
N ASP A 920 -35.64 -18.09 23.14
CA ASP A 920 -36.67 -18.63 24.04
C ASP A 920 -36.94 -17.75 25.29
N ALA A 921 -36.15 -16.69 25.48
CA ALA A 921 -36.14 -15.77 26.61
C ALA A 921 -35.95 -16.46 27.98
N THR A 922 -35.32 -17.63 28.03
CA THR A 922 -35.07 -18.36 29.28
C THR A 922 -33.68 -18.08 29.89
N LYS A 923 -32.69 -17.76 29.05
CA LYS A 923 -31.29 -17.58 29.42
C LYS A 923 -30.74 -16.26 28.88
N PHE A 924 -29.63 -15.82 29.45
CA PHE A 924 -28.85 -14.72 28.92
C PHE A 924 -27.34 -14.99 29.08
N SER A 925 -26.53 -14.36 28.24
CA SER A 925 -25.08 -14.40 28.31
C SER A 925 -24.54 -13.04 28.76
N SER A 926 -23.41 -13.05 29.46
CA SER A 926 -22.62 -11.86 29.78
C SER A 926 -21.19 -12.06 29.31
N THR A 927 -20.61 -11.04 28.68
CA THR A 927 -19.20 -11.01 28.29
C THR A 927 -18.47 -9.87 28.97
N SER A 928 -17.20 -10.10 29.30
CA SER A 928 -16.42 -9.14 30.08
C SER A 928 -14.98 -8.99 29.61
N ALA A 929 -14.39 -7.85 29.98
CA ALA A 929 -12.97 -7.58 29.89
C ALA A 929 -12.12 -8.54 30.73
N ASP A 930 -12.71 -9.26 31.69
CA ASP A 930 -12.03 -10.31 32.48
C ASP A 930 -11.66 -11.58 31.67
N LYS A 931 -11.88 -11.55 30.34
CA LYS A 931 -11.58 -12.61 29.37
C LYS A 931 -12.52 -13.81 29.45
N THR A 932 -13.65 -13.69 30.15
CA THR A 932 -14.64 -14.75 30.29
C THR A 932 -16.00 -14.37 29.70
N ALA A 933 -16.75 -15.39 29.29
CA ALA A 933 -18.17 -15.29 29.03
C ALA A 933 -18.93 -16.19 30.01
N LYS A 934 -20.07 -15.75 30.51
CA LYS A 934 -20.90 -16.52 31.45
C LYS A 934 -22.31 -16.66 30.92
N ILE A 935 -22.90 -17.84 31.12
CA ILE A 935 -24.30 -18.12 30.77
C ILE A 935 -25.12 -18.17 32.06
N TRP A 936 -26.28 -17.52 32.04
CA TRP A 936 -27.16 -17.35 33.18
C TRP A 936 -28.58 -17.81 32.83
N SER A 937 -29.30 -18.25 33.86
CA SER A 937 -30.75 -18.43 33.83
C SER A 937 -31.39 -17.22 34.49
N PHE A 938 -32.56 -16.79 34.02
CA PHE A 938 -33.27 -15.72 34.70
C PHE A 938 -33.75 -16.10 36.10
N GLU A 939 -33.82 -17.39 36.47
CA GLU A 939 -34.32 -17.86 37.76
C GLU A 939 -33.25 -17.80 38.87
N LEU A 940 -32.02 -18.21 38.53
CA LEU A 940 -30.89 -18.38 39.46
C LEU A 940 -30.00 -17.15 39.46
N LEU A 941 -29.55 -16.71 40.64
CA LEU A 941 -28.59 -15.60 40.78
C LEU A 941 -27.12 -16.04 40.59
N SER A 942 -26.87 -17.33 40.38
CA SER A 942 -25.54 -17.89 40.08
C SER A 942 -25.43 -18.24 38.59
N PRO A 943 -24.22 -18.15 37.98
CA PRO A 943 -24.05 -18.52 36.58
C PRO A 943 -24.27 -20.03 36.42
N LEU A 944 -24.90 -20.42 35.29
CA LEU A 944 -25.03 -21.82 34.91
C LEU A 944 -23.66 -22.39 34.53
N HIS A 945 -22.96 -21.66 33.65
CA HIS A 945 -21.66 -22.06 33.11
C HIS A 945 -20.74 -20.85 32.99
N GLU A 946 -19.46 -21.06 33.28
CA GLU A 946 -18.39 -20.07 33.09
C GLU A 946 -17.47 -20.55 31.95
N LEU A 947 -17.49 -19.82 30.84
CA LEU A 947 -16.77 -20.16 29.62
C LEU A 947 -15.40 -19.50 29.66
N ARG A 948 -14.39 -20.29 30.01
CA ARG A 948 -12.99 -19.84 30.09
C ARG A 948 -12.22 -20.32 28.86
N GLY A 949 -11.44 -19.42 28.28
CA GLY A 949 -10.36 -19.83 27.38
C GLY A 949 -9.91 -18.80 26.34
N HIS A 950 -10.66 -17.72 26.13
CA HIS A 950 -10.21 -16.59 25.31
C HIS A 950 -8.92 -15.99 25.90
N LYS A 951 -7.99 -15.59 25.03
CA LYS A 951 -6.73 -14.96 25.46
C LYS A 951 -6.87 -13.45 25.65
N GLY A 952 -7.77 -12.84 24.87
CA GLY A 952 -8.16 -11.43 24.93
C GLY A 952 -9.47 -11.21 25.69
N CYS A 953 -9.91 -9.95 25.72
CA CYS A 953 -11.20 -9.54 26.26
C CYS A 953 -12.33 -10.07 25.36
N VAL A 954 -13.45 -10.52 25.95
CA VAL A 954 -14.59 -11.02 25.18
C VAL A 954 -15.56 -9.87 24.91
N ARG A 955 -15.62 -9.41 23.65
CA ARG A 955 -16.38 -8.21 23.26
C ARG A 955 -17.84 -8.50 23.06
N CYS A 956 -18.16 -9.58 22.36
CA CYS A 956 -19.52 -9.88 21.93
C CYS A 956 -19.84 -11.37 22.13
N SER A 957 -21.11 -11.66 22.33
CA SER A 957 -21.65 -13.02 22.32
C SER A 957 -23.04 -13.02 21.73
N VAL A 958 -23.38 -14.05 20.97
CA VAL A 958 -24.73 -14.21 20.40
C VAL A 958 -25.19 -15.65 20.50
N PHE A 959 -26.47 -15.85 20.84
CA PHE A 959 -27.12 -17.16 20.84
C PHE A 959 -27.58 -17.57 19.44
N SER A 960 -27.53 -18.87 19.14
CA SER A 960 -28.19 -19.41 17.96
C SER A 960 -29.71 -19.33 18.06
N VAL A 961 -30.39 -19.35 16.92
CA VAL A 961 -31.85 -19.21 16.84
C VAL A 961 -32.56 -20.37 17.54
N ASP A 962 -31.97 -21.57 17.51
CA ASP A 962 -32.44 -22.76 18.22
C ASP A 962 -32.05 -22.78 19.71
N SER A 963 -31.32 -21.77 20.20
CA SER A 963 -30.84 -21.63 21.59
C SER A 963 -29.86 -22.72 22.05
N THR A 964 -29.30 -23.52 21.13
CA THR A 964 -28.40 -24.65 21.46
C THR A 964 -26.93 -24.24 21.52
N LEU A 965 -26.54 -23.21 20.76
CA LEU A 965 -25.17 -22.74 20.60
C LEU A 965 -25.01 -21.30 21.07
N LEU A 966 -23.79 -20.98 21.52
CA LEU A 966 -23.37 -19.61 21.82
C LEU A 966 -22.06 -19.33 21.09
N ALA A 967 -22.04 -18.30 20.26
CA ALA A 967 -20.82 -17.78 19.66
C ALA A 967 -20.26 -16.63 20.50
N THR A 968 -18.94 -16.57 20.65
CA THR A 968 -18.24 -15.51 21.41
C THR A 968 -17.05 -15.00 20.60
N GLY A 969 -16.86 -13.68 20.56
CA GLY A 969 -15.78 -13.02 19.84
C GLY A 969 -14.87 -12.22 20.78
N ASP A 970 -13.57 -12.20 20.50
CA ASP A 970 -12.56 -11.54 21.33
C ASP A 970 -11.84 -10.35 20.64
N ASP A 971 -11.04 -9.63 21.42
CA ASP A 971 -10.17 -8.53 20.96
C ASP A 971 -9.03 -8.98 20.02
N ASN A 972 -8.68 -10.26 19.98
CA ASN A 972 -7.61 -10.74 19.09
C ASN A 972 -8.15 -11.23 17.74
N GLY A 973 -9.47 -11.22 17.53
CA GLY A 973 -10.07 -11.75 16.33
C GLY A 973 -10.44 -13.24 16.40
N GLU A 974 -10.45 -13.83 17.60
CA GLU A 974 -10.77 -15.22 17.88
C GLU A 974 -12.27 -15.40 18.11
N ILE A 975 -12.87 -16.39 17.43
CA ILE A 975 -14.30 -16.71 17.57
C ILE A 975 -14.43 -18.15 18.07
N ARG A 976 -15.21 -18.34 19.14
CA ARG A 976 -15.46 -19.64 19.75
C ARG A 976 -16.94 -19.98 19.80
N ILE A 977 -17.26 -21.23 19.46
CA ILE A 977 -18.61 -21.78 19.49
C ILE A 977 -18.74 -22.74 20.67
N TRP A 978 -19.71 -22.48 21.53
CA TRP A 978 -19.96 -23.20 22.76
C TRP A 978 -21.32 -23.88 22.73
N ASN A 979 -21.43 -25.03 23.39
CA ASN A 979 -22.71 -25.66 23.65
C ASN A 979 -23.37 -25.04 24.89
N VAL A 980 -24.61 -24.56 24.77
CA VAL A 980 -25.35 -23.88 25.85
C VAL A 980 -25.81 -24.84 26.94
N SER A 981 -26.02 -26.13 26.65
CA SER A 981 -26.48 -27.09 27.67
C SER A 981 -25.37 -27.48 28.64
N ASN A 982 -24.18 -27.75 28.11
CA ASN A 982 -23.06 -28.32 28.87
C ASN A 982 -21.96 -27.29 29.20
N GLY A 983 -21.94 -26.15 28.51
CA GLY A 983 -20.87 -25.15 28.63
C GLY A 983 -19.54 -25.59 27.98
N GLU A 984 -19.55 -26.65 27.16
CA GLU A 984 -18.36 -27.19 26.50
C GLU A 984 -18.03 -26.42 25.22
N LEU A 985 -16.73 -26.28 24.93
CA LEU A 985 -16.23 -25.73 23.67
C LEU A 985 -16.44 -26.77 22.56
N LEU A 986 -17.18 -26.41 21.50
CA LEU A 986 -17.38 -27.29 20.35
C LEU A 986 -16.30 -27.06 19.30
N HIS A 987 -16.24 -25.82 18.80
CA HIS A 987 -15.35 -25.46 17.71
C HIS A 987 -14.66 -24.12 17.99
N LEU A 988 -13.41 -24.05 17.54
CA LEU A 988 -12.64 -22.83 17.46
C LEU A 988 -12.65 -22.38 15.99
N CYS A 989 -13.34 -21.30 15.69
CA CYS A 989 -13.35 -20.69 14.36
C CYS A 989 -12.12 -19.78 14.24
N ALA A 990 -10.94 -20.40 14.18
CA ALA A 990 -9.66 -19.74 13.92
C ALA A 990 -8.96 -20.46 12.75
N PRO A 991 -8.52 -19.76 11.70
CA PRO A 991 -7.60 -20.37 10.76
C PRO A 991 -6.30 -20.67 11.51
N ILE A 992 -5.95 -21.95 11.57
CA ILE A 992 -4.64 -22.43 11.97
C ILE A 992 -3.65 -21.92 10.92
N LEU A 993 -2.95 -20.82 11.20
CA LEU A 993 -1.63 -20.57 10.62
C LEU A 993 -0.70 -20.15 11.77
N VAL A 994 0.23 -21.05 12.08
CA VAL A 994 1.25 -20.97 13.12
C VAL A 994 2.41 -20.05 12.68
N GLU A 995 2.22 -19.16 11.70
CA GLU A 995 3.22 -18.12 11.41
C GLU A 995 3.03 -16.95 12.39
N GLU A 996 3.73 -17.06 13.52
CA GLU A 996 4.12 -16.01 14.48
C GLU A 996 3.26 -14.72 14.48
N GLY A 997 2.19 -14.71 15.27
CA GLY A 997 1.67 -13.48 15.90
C GLY A 997 0.69 -12.61 15.11
N ALA A 998 0.26 -13.00 13.91
CA ALA A 998 -0.74 -12.23 13.16
C ALA A 998 -2.18 -12.65 13.51
N ALA A 999 -3.05 -11.66 13.76
CA ALA A 999 -4.44 -11.84 14.17
C ALA A 999 -5.30 -12.58 13.10
N THR A 1000 -6.22 -13.44 13.56
CA THR A 1000 -7.09 -14.32 12.75
C THR A 1000 -8.26 -13.59 12.06
N HIS A 1001 -8.63 -12.44 12.62
CA HIS A 1001 -9.40 -11.36 12.01
C HIS A 1001 -8.53 -10.10 12.06
N GLY A 1002 -8.69 -9.16 11.13
CA GLY A 1002 -7.92 -7.90 11.07
C GLY A 1002 -8.23 -6.91 12.20
N GLY A 1003 -8.18 -7.34 13.47
CA GLY A 1003 -8.55 -6.56 14.64
C GLY A 1003 -9.66 -7.23 15.48
N TRP A 1004 -10.38 -6.41 16.24
CA TRP A 1004 -11.40 -6.82 17.22
C TRP A 1004 -12.62 -7.44 16.53
N VAL A 1005 -13.17 -8.53 17.08
CA VAL A 1005 -14.53 -8.97 16.71
C VAL A 1005 -15.52 -8.13 17.51
N THR A 1006 -16.32 -7.33 16.81
CA THR A 1006 -17.25 -6.41 17.47
C THR A 1006 -18.66 -6.96 17.53
N ASP A 1007 -19.06 -7.78 16.55
CA ASP A 1007 -20.43 -8.27 16.42
C ASP A 1007 -20.49 -9.63 15.70
N LEU A 1008 -21.53 -10.40 16.01
CA LEU A 1008 -21.75 -11.77 15.52
C LEU A 1008 -23.24 -11.98 15.22
N CYS A 1009 -23.59 -12.73 14.18
CA CYS A 1009 -24.99 -13.04 13.88
C CYS A 1009 -25.15 -14.45 13.28
N PHE A 1010 -26.03 -15.26 13.85
CA PHE A 1010 -26.36 -16.59 13.32
C PHE A 1010 -27.37 -16.51 12.18
N SER A 1011 -27.27 -17.46 11.25
CA SER A 1011 -28.30 -17.68 10.26
C SER A 1011 -29.59 -18.24 10.88
N PRO A 1012 -30.75 -18.06 10.24
CA PRO A 1012 -32.02 -18.63 10.68
C PRO A 1012 -31.98 -20.15 10.86
N ASP A 1013 -31.19 -20.84 10.05
CA ASP A 1013 -30.98 -22.29 10.16
C ASP A 1013 -29.89 -22.70 11.16
N SER A 1014 -29.23 -21.73 11.81
CA SER A 1014 -28.13 -21.88 12.78
C SER A 1014 -26.90 -22.63 12.25
N LYS A 1015 -26.75 -22.79 10.93
CA LYS A 1015 -25.60 -23.47 10.31
C LYS A 1015 -24.49 -22.51 9.90
N MET A 1016 -24.80 -21.25 9.66
CA MET A 1016 -23.85 -20.21 9.30
C MET A 1016 -23.76 -19.15 10.39
N LEU A 1017 -22.58 -18.59 10.55
CA LEU A 1017 -22.31 -17.47 11.45
C LEU A 1017 -21.61 -16.37 10.67
N VAL A 1018 -22.15 -15.15 10.74
CA VAL A 1018 -21.47 -13.94 10.26
C VAL A 1018 -20.75 -13.29 11.41
N SER A 1019 -19.53 -12.82 11.16
CA SER A 1019 -18.74 -12.03 12.09
C SER A 1019 -18.32 -10.71 11.48
N ALA A 1020 -18.37 -9.65 12.28
CA ALA A 1020 -17.88 -8.32 11.95
C ALA A 1020 -16.70 -7.93 12.87
N GLY A 1021 -15.72 -7.27 12.28
CA GLY A 1021 -14.53 -6.79 12.98
C GLY A 1021 -13.66 -5.97 12.05
N GLY A 1022 -12.47 -6.47 11.76
CA GLY A 1022 -11.57 -6.00 10.69
C GLY A 1022 -12.25 -5.88 9.32
N TYR A 1023 -13.08 -6.87 9.02
CA TYR A 1023 -13.81 -7.11 7.78
C TYR A 1023 -14.93 -8.09 8.08
N LEU A 1024 -15.80 -8.37 7.11
CA LEU A 1024 -16.89 -9.32 7.27
C LEU A 1024 -16.45 -10.74 6.88
N LYS A 1025 -16.89 -11.73 7.66
CA LYS A 1025 -16.56 -13.14 7.40
C LYS A 1025 -17.72 -14.05 7.75
N TRP A 1026 -17.95 -15.05 6.91
CA TRP A 1026 -18.96 -16.08 7.07
C TRP A 1026 -18.30 -17.39 7.44
N TRP A 1027 -18.86 -18.07 8.42
CA TRP A 1027 -18.33 -19.30 8.99
C TRP A 1027 -19.38 -20.40 8.90
N ASN A 1028 -18.94 -21.63 8.62
CA ASN A 1028 -19.74 -22.81 8.81
C ASN A 1028 -19.61 -23.27 10.27
N VAL A 1029 -20.73 -23.33 10.97
CA VAL A 1029 -20.79 -23.60 12.41
C VAL A 1029 -20.41 -25.05 12.74
N VAL A 1030 -20.62 -25.99 11.81
CA VAL A 1030 -20.35 -27.43 12.01
C VAL A 1030 -18.88 -27.76 11.80
N THR A 1031 -18.23 -27.16 10.80
CA THR A 1031 -16.82 -27.44 10.49
C THR A 1031 -15.86 -26.45 11.16
N GLY A 1032 -16.33 -25.24 11.49
CA GLY A 1032 -15.50 -24.13 11.96
C GLY A 1032 -14.69 -23.46 10.85
N GLU A 1033 -14.90 -23.86 9.59
CA GLU A 1033 -14.21 -23.30 8.43
C GLU A 1033 -14.90 -22.03 7.92
N SER A 1034 -14.12 -21.16 7.29
CA SER A 1034 -14.65 -19.94 6.68
C SER A 1034 -15.22 -20.21 5.30
N SER A 1035 -16.48 -19.83 5.08
CA SER A 1035 -17.17 -19.97 3.80
C SER A 1035 -16.85 -18.84 2.83
N GLN A 1036 -16.79 -17.59 3.33
CA GLN A 1036 -16.52 -16.41 2.50
C GLN A 1036 -15.95 -15.27 3.35
N THR A 1037 -15.12 -14.43 2.74
CA THR A 1037 -14.59 -13.20 3.33
C THR A 1037 -14.95 -12.01 2.44
N PHE A 1038 -15.47 -10.94 3.03
CA PHE A 1038 -15.72 -9.67 2.35
C PHE A 1038 -14.88 -8.58 3.02
N TYR A 1039 -13.91 -8.04 2.27
CA TYR A 1039 -13.05 -6.97 2.73
C TYR A 1039 -13.73 -5.62 2.51
N THR A 1040 -13.90 -4.87 3.59
CA THR A 1040 -14.30 -3.46 3.54
C THR A 1040 -13.07 -2.58 3.31
N ASN A 1041 -13.27 -1.37 2.79
CA ASN A 1041 -12.17 -0.43 2.57
C ASN A 1041 -11.58 0.06 3.90
N GLY A 1042 -12.43 0.26 4.91
CA GLY A 1042 -12.03 0.50 6.29
C GLY A 1042 -11.89 -0.79 7.11
N THR A 1043 -11.31 -0.66 8.31
CA THR A 1043 -10.91 -1.78 9.18
C THR A 1043 -11.72 -1.93 10.46
N CYS A 1044 -12.46 -0.90 10.89
CA CYS A 1044 -13.18 -0.99 12.17
C CYS A 1044 -14.68 -0.95 11.89
N LEU A 1045 -15.31 -2.12 11.83
CA LEU A 1045 -16.76 -2.25 11.79
C LEU A 1045 -17.30 -2.25 13.22
N LYS A 1046 -18.47 -1.64 13.45
CA LYS A 1046 -19.08 -1.57 14.79
C LYS A 1046 -20.15 -2.64 15.00
N LYS A 1047 -21.22 -2.60 14.19
CA LYS A 1047 -22.34 -3.57 14.21
C LYS A 1047 -22.63 -4.04 12.78
N ILE A 1048 -23.18 -5.24 12.66
CA ILE A 1048 -23.70 -5.77 11.39
C ILE A 1048 -25.19 -6.03 11.52
N HIS A 1049 -25.97 -5.41 10.64
CA HIS A 1049 -27.41 -5.61 10.57
C HIS A 1049 -27.70 -6.65 9.50
N VAL A 1050 -28.47 -7.68 9.87
CA VAL A 1050 -28.81 -8.80 8.98
C VAL A 1050 -30.32 -8.87 8.80
N SER A 1051 -30.77 -9.09 7.58
CA SER A 1051 -32.19 -9.29 7.27
C SER A 1051 -32.70 -10.63 7.81
N SER A 1052 -34.02 -10.72 8.02
CA SER A 1052 -34.66 -11.95 8.55
C SER A 1052 -34.52 -13.16 7.64
N ASP A 1053 -34.38 -12.95 6.33
CA ASP A 1053 -34.13 -14.00 5.33
C ASP A 1053 -32.64 -14.34 5.17
N PHE A 1054 -31.75 -13.63 5.90
CA PHE A 1054 -30.30 -13.78 5.86
C PHE A 1054 -29.66 -13.53 4.50
N LYS A 1055 -30.37 -12.83 3.60
CA LYS A 1055 -29.87 -12.49 2.25
C LYS A 1055 -29.24 -11.11 2.16
N THR A 1056 -29.60 -10.18 3.04
CA THR A 1056 -29.17 -8.79 2.98
C THR A 1056 -28.44 -8.39 4.26
N TYR A 1057 -27.33 -7.69 4.11
CA TYR A 1057 -26.46 -7.25 5.18
C TYR A 1057 -26.18 -5.76 5.05
N VAL A 1058 -26.20 -5.04 6.17
CA VAL A 1058 -25.89 -3.61 6.22
C VAL A 1058 -24.85 -3.34 7.29
N THR A 1059 -23.79 -2.62 6.92
CA THR A 1059 -22.76 -2.18 7.87
C THR A 1059 -22.10 -0.87 7.40
N VAL A 1060 -21.34 -0.24 8.29
CA VAL A 1060 -20.56 0.98 8.02
C VAL A 1060 -19.17 0.81 8.61
N ASP A 1061 -18.16 1.22 7.85
CA ASP A 1061 -16.77 1.21 8.29
C ASP A 1061 -16.34 2.51 8.99
N ASN A 1062 -15.10 2.55 9.48
CA ASN A 1062 -14.51 3.77 10.05
C ASN A 1062 -14.25 4.87 9.02
N LEU A 1063 -14.26 4.55 7.73
CA LEU A 1063 -14.20 5.56 6.66
C LEU A 1063 -15.56 6.21 6.42
N GLY A 1064 -16.63 5.70 7.04
CA GLY A 1064 -17.99 6.21 6.90
C GLY A 1064 -18.69 5.76 5.63
N ILE A 1065 -18.21 4.68 5.02
CA ILE A 1065 -18.78 4.10 3.81
C ILE A 1065 -19.90 3.13 4.22
N LEU A 1066 -21.10 3.36 3.67
CA LEU A 1066 -22.23 2.45 3.83
C LEU A 1066 -22.08 1.25 2.89
N TYR A 1067 -22.12 0.04 3.45
CA TYR A 1067 -22.13 -1.21 2.72
C TYR A 1067 -23.50 -1.85 2.84
N ILE A 1068 -24.23 -1.92 1.72
CA ILE A 1068 -25.47 -2.71 1.59
C ILE A 1068 -25.14 -3.89 0.68
N LEU A 1069 -25.00 -5.06 1.29
CA LEU A 1069 -24.61 -6.29 0.62
C LEU A 1069 -25.83 -7.20 0.49
N GLN A 1070 -26.00 -7.80 -0.69
CA GLN A 1070 -27.02 -8.80 -0.93
C GLN A 1070 -26.38 -10.07 -1.50
N MET A 1071 -26.83 -11.23 -1.05
CA MET A 1071 -26.38 -12.52 -1.58
C MET A 1071 -26.74 -12.61 -3.07
N LEU A 1072 -25.75 -12.95 -3.88
CA LEU A 1072 -25.92 -13.17 -5.30
C LEU A 1072 -26.59 -14.53 -5.54
N GLU A 1073 -27.69 -14.50 -6.29
CA GLU A 1073 -28.42 -15.69 -6.75
C GLU A 1073 -27.92 -16.20 -8.11
#